data_AF-A0A395JSJ9-F1
#
_entry.id   AF-A0A395JSJ9-F1
#
_cell.length_a   1.000
_cell.length_b   1.000
_cell.length_c   1.000
_cell.angle_alpha   90.00
_cell.angle_beta   90.00
_cell.angle_gamma   90.00
#
_symmetry.space_group_name_H-M   'P 1'
#
loop_
_entity.id
_entity.type
_entity.pdbx_description
1 polymer ?
#
loop_
_entity_poly.entity_id
_entity_poly.type
_entity_poly.pdbx_seq_one_letter_code
_entity_poly.pdbx_strand_id
1 'polypeptide(L)'
;MKKTILVWFVLLVYSAEAQIFKQDFSTSNFVADYIGSSPNSGQFNDIATNGTNFLTSITNQALRFDRSGNGTLYAFRNILFEKNPRFVQFKLDFEASKHELNKNNIFAVFVGANFTSTSIGSSGNYASRFGISTVDKEGDFRISTIDNIGGAPRTSVFSGKQTLTFIVNNTQEQQTYTAPNGTSETIATGKMDVWIGDTRGINDFSLKNTTSPKGDINGFKIQATSSTGTGVFDFDNIEMTDLLGDSVVAERTQSLEHPHIWVTNKDRSAILANIAQHNWASSLFNQLKNRNATIYTNHALNPKAVLSLIPTIPGDRTTHRTRLNVGAECAFLYYLTQDKRYAQIASDILHHYVKMLSIQNPETFQFYSVNFNHLIPPRELFTRVAIIYDFVQPFLAKKTTTVFDLQAEEQVNFNFDTSQKAFEVMANNVIKVGANNSNHPVLELPGALYSVMCMEDDAVRKTFFDKLLDGVENSNQPGINWMLNRFSAEDRLWPESAGYGKFTHALFIQMMDVVDRYQPELNIVENNKDIIESIFIYENFLYPNGATIAYGDIGRTFTDHAHIFRSILKIADRKGYTALKNRAATTLQKIYFEQGGYNPTITNQRLEWNDPLQLFWGVHIGDEISNAGEHNYTTVKATHAGVVMQRNYSDIDNEQNGLMYYTGGGTYVHAHAGGIDMELYGAGYVIGPDYGAAAFESDLHEQYAVSHAAHNTIIVNGSSRRGVPNSGTWNNITDTIALQAVEPKPYENPISQNFSFSTQFLDDNINNVDQQRTNGILRTSKTSGYYIDVFRSKSNTENNFHDYLFHGLGDAVQIKSQDETLLLKNTPERYQNDIGDERKQPGWRWYSNAKTSELTNSEISVRFDVQVTNDFLHVHIPAGEEKEYTTALAPPTKEVKNGYSAKNTQLFVMRKYGEAWNKPFIAIYEPSANSESTIKSTEHIVEHDKIVGVKVTSEVNRQTIIDYVFSNESDKETIQIPSLGIRFVGRFGVVRVQPKLTTTEVSMYIGKGQQLSIMDQNLTADATGKAYKEVVLNKVLSILKNKNQQEAILVSPNPNSGELIINIPKSIENVDVEVLDVNSKLILSVTKNVIDGKIQLSMVDTAKGVYFIKLNLIKPVFVKYIKN
;
A
#
# COMPACT_ATOMS: atom_id res chain seq x y z
N MET A 1 30.74 44.13 8.69
CA MET A 1 31.90 43.93 9.61
C MET A 1 31.80 42.50 10.15
N LYS A 2 32.43 41.51 9.48
CA LYS A 2 33.74 40.92 9.83
C LYS A 2 33.94 40.71 11.34
N LYS A 3 33.88 39.45 11.79
CA LYS A 3 34.82 38.85 12.74
C LYS A 3 34.92 37.34 12.47
N THR A 4 35.85 36.99 11.61
CA THR A 4 36.37 35.64 11.41
C THR A 4 37.26 35.33 12.61
N ILE A 5 36.89 34.33 13.43
CA ILE A 5 37.79 33.76 14.43
C ILE A 5 38.38 32.50 13.79
N LEU A 6 39.66 32.62 13.44
CA LEU A 6 40.49 31.53 12.93
C LEU A 6 41.10 30.83 14.14
N VAL A 7 40.56 29.67 14.54
CA VAL A 7 41.19 28.80 15.54
C VAL A 7 42.20 27.91 14.81
N TRP A 8 43.48 28.14 15.06
CA TRP A 8 44.55 27.22 14.70
C TRP A 8 44.52 26.03 15.68
N PHE A 9 43.93 24.90 15.26
CA PHE A 9 44.26 23.62 15.85
C PHE A 9 45.57 23.14 15.24
N VAL A 10 46.65 23.23 16.02
CA VAL A 10 47.88 22.47 15.72
C VAL A 10 47.53 21.01 15.92
N LEU A 11 47.26 20.31 14.80
CA LEU A 11 47.21 18.86 14.71
C LEU A 11 48.61 18.32 15.05
N LEU A 12 48.82 17.99 16.32
CA LEU A 12 49.79 16.95 16.69
C LEU A 12 49.19 15.64 16.20
N VAL A 13 49.57 15.23 14.99
CA VAL A 13 49.31 13.90 14.45
C VAL A 13 50.16 12.93 15.26
N TYR A 14 49.62 12.44 16.38
CA TYR A 14 50.00 11.12 16.85
C TYR A 14 49.34 10.13 15.88
N SER A 15 50.14 9.41 15.09
CA SER A 15 49.66 8.20 14.44
C SER A 15 49.23 7.27 15.57
N ALA A 16 47.92 7.05 15.73
CA ALA A 16 47.43 6.03 16.63
C ALA A 16 47.87 4.67 16.07
N GLU A 17 48.90 4.07 16.67
CA GLU A 17 49.27 2.69 16.39
C GLU A 17 48.08 1.80 16.73
N ALA A 18 47.65 0.94 15.80
CA ALA A 18 46.48 0.09 16.00
C ALA A 18 46.89 -1.20 16.71
N GLN A 19 46.47 -1.37 17.97
CA GLN A 19 46.66 -2.62 18.71
C GLN A 19 45.89 -3.76 17.99
N ILE A 20 46.61 -4.75 17.48
CA ILE A 20 46.05 -5.91 16.78
C ILE A 20 45.62 -7.01 17.76
N PHE A 21 46.48 -7.32 18.74
CA PHE A 21 46.27 -8.37 19.74
C PHE A 21 46.97 -7.99 21.04
N LYS A 22 46.36 -8.28 22.20
CA LYS A 22 46.99 -8.08 23.51
C LYS A 22 46.50 -9.10 24.55
N GLN A 23 47.43 -9.78 25.22
CA GLN A 23 47.12 -10.72 26.29
C GLN A 23 48.18 -10.70 27.42
N ASP A 24 47.72 -10.51 28.65
CA ASP A 24 48.55 -10.40 29.88
C ASP A 24 48.22 -11.45 30.96
N PHE A 25 47.34 -12.40 30.63
CA PHE A 25 46.88 -13.53 31.44
C PHE A 25 46.49 -13.17 32.89
N SER A 26 46.04 -11.93 33.13
CA SER A 26 45.70 -11.43 34.47
C SER A 26 44.27 -11.74 34.91
N THR A 27 43.39 -12.11 33.97
CA THR A 27 41.93 -12.20 34.17
C THR A 27 41.40 -13.57 34.62
N SER A 28 42.15 -14.66 34.39
CA SER A 28 41.77 -16.04 34.69
C SER A 28 42.99 -16.94 34.89
N ASN A 29 42.81 -18.02 35.63
CA ASN A 29 43.82 -19.08 35.80
C ASN A 29 43.60 -20.29 34.87
N PHE A 30 42.58 -20.25 34.00
CA PHE A 30 42.25 -21.36 33.10
C PHE A 30 42.64 -21.04 31.66
N VAL A 31 43.39 -21.94 31.02
CA VAL A 31 43.85 -21.79 29.63
C VAL A 31 42.68 -21.65 28.64
N ALA A 32 41.57 -22.36 28.91
CA ALA A 32 40.39 -22.35 28.03
C ALA A 32 39.74 -20.97 27.89
N ASP A 33 39.87 -20.09 28.88
CA ASP A 33 39.29 -18.73 28.83
C ASP A 33 40.03 -17.82 27.86
N TYR A 34 41.26 -18.20 27.49
CA TYR A 34 42.12 -17.51 26.55
C TYR A 34 42.04 -18.09 25.13
N ILE A 35 41.11 -19.01 24.85
CA ILE A 35 40.92 -19.66 23.55
C ILE A 35 39.48 -19.44 23.07
N GLY A 36 39.28 -19.18 21.77
CA GLY A 36 37.96 -19.07 21.16
C GLY A 36 37.90 -19.56 19.72
N SER A 37 36.76 -20.13 19.29
CA SER A 37 36.54 -20.48 17.87
C SER A 37 36.34 -19.25 16.98
N SER A 38 35.85 -18.16 17.58
CA SER A 38 35.84 -16.79 17.03
C SER A 38 36.46 -15.90 18.12
N PRO A 39 37.80 -15.82 18.19
CA PRO A 39 38.46 -15.33 19.39
C PRO A 39 38.53 -13.80 19.40
N ASN A 40 38.35 -13.19 20.56
CA ASN A 40 38.48 -11.73 20.74
C ASN A 40 39.91 -11.22 20.68
N SER A 41 40.10 -9.90 20.81
CA SER A 41 41.41 -9.23 20.69
C SER A 41 42.46 -9.68 21.72
N GLY A 42 42.07 -10.45 22.75
CA GLY A 42 42.97 -11.08 23.71
C GLY A 42 42.99 -12.60 23.67
N GLN A 43 42.17 -13.26 22.85
CA GLN A 43 42.10 -14.72 22.80
C GLN A 43 42.90 -15.32 21.64
N PHE A 44 43.48 -16.50 21.86
CA PHE A 44 44.11 -17.32 20.83
C PHE A 44 43.06 -18.12 20.06
N ASN A 45 43.38 -18.51 18.82
CA ASN A 45 42.57 -19.50 18.11
C ASN A 45 42.72 -20.88 18.73
N ASP A 46 43.92 -21.21 19.20
CA ASP A 46 44.19 -22.43 19.93
C ASP A 46 45.48 -22.32 20.75
N ILE A 47 45.52 -23.02 21.88
CA ILE A 47 46.71 -23.30 22.67
C ILE A 47 46.66 -24.80 22.98
N ALA A 48 47.37 -25.59 22.20
CA ALA A 48 47.25 -27.04 22.29
C ALA A 48 48.60 -27.76 22.25
N THR A 49 48.58 -28.93 22.87
CA THR A 49 49.72 -29.83 23.03
C THR A 49 49.43 -31.15 22.32
N ASN A 50 50.47 -31.82 21.86
CA ASN A 50 50.42 -33.19 21.34
C ASN A 50 51.44 -34.05 22.11
N GLY A 51 50.93 -34.83 23.06
CA GLY A 51 51.70 -35.71 23.95
C GLY A 51 51.36 -35.49 25.44
N THR A 52 51.70 -36.45 26.30
CA THR A 52 51.44 -36.40 27.76
C THR A 52 52.56 -35.73 28.56
N ASN A 53 53.67 -35.34 27.92
CA ASN A 53 54.85 -34.76 28.57
C ASN A 53 54.86 -33.22 28.55
N PHE A 54 53.70 -32.60 28.29
CA PHE A 54 53.50 -31.17 28.15
C PHE A 54 52.32 -30.76 29.00
N LEU A 55 52.57 -29.89 29.98
CA LEU A 55 51.52 -29.24 30.73
C LEU A 55 51.49 -27.76 30.35
N THR A 56 50.34 -27.31 29.83
CA THR A 56 50.05 -25.90 29.62
C THR A 56 49.17 -25.42 30.76
N SER A 57 49.56 -24.32 31.41
CA SER A 57 48.81 -23.73 32.51
C SER A 57 48.92 -22.21 32.51
N ILE A 58 48.03 -21.53 33.22
CA ILE A 58 48.23 -20.12 33.58
C ILE A 58 48.77 -20.10 35.00
N THR A 59 50.01 -19.65 35.17
CA THR A 59 50.69 -19.58 36.48
C THR A 59 51.35 -18.22 36.61
N ASN A 60 51.18 -17.56 37.75
CA ASN A 60 51.72 -16.21 38.00
C ASN A 60 51.35 -15.17 36.94
N GLN A 61 50.12 -15.24 36.41
CA GLN A 61 49.63 -14.39 35.31
C GLN A 61 50.47 -14.54 34.02
N ALA A 62 51.05 -15.71 33.78
CA ALA A 62 51.76 -16.03 32.55
C ALA A 62 51.27 -17.35 31.97
N LEU A 63 51.29 -17.46 30.65
CA LEU A 63 51.13 -18.72 29.94
C LEU A 63 52.38 -19.56 30.13
N ARG A 64 52.27 -20.56 31.00
CA ARG A 64 53.36 -21.46 31.37
C ARG A 64 53.29 -22.75 30.56
N PHE A 65 54.41 -23.11 29.97
CA PHE A 65 54.65 -24.42 29.38
C PHE A 65 55.68 -25.20 30.20
N ASP A 66 55.24 -26.26 30.85
CA ASP A 66 56.11 -27.23 31.54
C ASP A 66 56.34 -28.44 30.62
N ARG A 67 57.56 -28.55 30.08
CA ARG A 67 58.02 -29.64 29.21
C ARG A 67 58.84 -30.63 30.02
N SER A 68 58.31 -31.84 30.23
CA SER A 68 59.01 -32.95 30.89
C SER A 68 59.55 -34.01 29.93
N GLY A 69 59.30 -33.89 28.61
CA GLY A 69 59.75 -34.85 27.60
C GLY A 69 59.37 -34.47 26.15
N ASN A 70 59.41 -35.45 25.23
CA ASN A 70 59.13 -35.24 23.79
C ASN A 70 57.64 -34.97 23.52
N GLY A 71 57.36 -34.00 22.64
CA GLY A 71 56.02 -33.63 22.19
C GLY A 71 55.98 -32.26 21.51
N THR A 72 54.85 -31.92 20.90
CA THR A 72 54.70 -30.68 20.11
C THR A 72 53.69 -29.77 20.79
N LEU A 73 53.96 -28.48 20.77
CA LEU A 73 53.12 -27.45 21.36
C LEU A 73 52.97 -26.31 20.36
N TYR A 74 51.80 -25.68 20.34
CA TYR A 74 51.58 -24.43 19.64
C TYR A 74 50.57 -23.54 20.35
N ALA A 75 50.78 -22.24 20.25
CA ALA A 75 49.81 -21.20 20.53
C ALA A 75 49.77 -20.27 19.32
N PHE A 76 48.60 -20.05 18.72
CA PHE A 76 48.51 -19.19 17.53
C PHE A 76 47.24 -18.34 17.49
N ARG A 77 47.36 -17.24 16.74
CA ARG A 77 46.30 -16.28 16.47
C ARG A 77 46.31 -15.94 14.98
N ASN A 78 45.15 -16.04 14.33
CA ASN A 78 44.86 -15.53 12.98
C ASN A 78 43.76 -14.47 13.11
N ILE A 79 43.88 -13.38 12.36
CA ILE A 79 43.02 -12.20 12.42
C ILE A 79 42.61 -11.85 10.99
N LEU A 80 41.33 -11.54 10.80
CA LEU A 80 40.82 -11.06 9.52
C LEU A 80 40.97 -9.53 9.47
N PHE A 81 41.63 -9.05 8.42
CA PHE A 81 41.78 -7.62 8.16
C PHE A 81 41.14 -7.28 6.82
N GLU A 82 40.62 -6.05 6.67
CA GLU A 82 40.25 -5.52 5.35
C GLU A 82 41.48 -5.37 4.44
N LYS A 83 42.63 -5.07 5.05
CA LYS A 83 43.94 -4.98 4.42
C LYS A 83 45.00 -5.49 5.39
N ASN A 84 45.77 -6.51 4.99
CA ASN A 84 46.77 -7.12 5.85
C ASN A 84 47.83 -6.09 6.28
N PRO A 85 48.18 -6.02 7.59
CA PRO A 85 49.30 -5.25 8.09
C PRO A 85 50.59 -5.53 7.32
N ARG A 86 51.39 -4.49 7.10
CA ARG A 86 52.67 -4.61 6.36
C ARG A 86 53.87 -4.16 7.18
N PHE A 87 53.64 -3.55 8.34
CA PHE A 87 54.68 -3.13 9.27
C PHE A 87 54.22 -3.39 10.70
N VAL A 88 54.76 -4.43 11.33
CA VAL A 88 54.23 -4.95 12.59
C VAL A 88 55.30 -5.01 13.66
N GLN A 89 54.90 -4.65 14.88
CA GLN A 89 55.61 -5.00 16.11
C GLN A 89 54.93 -6.21 16.75
N PHE A 90 55.71 -7.24 17.07
CA PHE A 90 55.29 -8.37 17.90
C PHE A 90 56.14 -8.40 19.16
N LYS A 91 55.50 -8.36 20.33
CA LYS A 91 56.15 -8.25 21.63
C LYS A 91 55.65 -9.35 22.55
N LEU A 92 56.53 -9.88 23.39
CA LEU A 92 56.18 -10.78 24.50
C LEU A 92 57.26 -10.75 25.58
N ASP A 93 56.88 -11.05 26.81
CA ASP A 93 57.81 -11.37 27.87
C ASP A 93 58.10 -12.86 27.88
N PHE A 94 59.37 -13.22 28.08
CA PHE A 94 59.83 -14.60 28.13
C PHE A 94 60.74 -14.83 29.33
N GLU A 95 60.53 -15.95 30.01
CA GLU A 95 61.43 -16.47 31.05
C GLU A 95 61.58 -17.99 30.89
N ALA A 96 62.80 -18.49 31.07
CA ALA A 96 63.11 -19.91 31.08
C ALA A 96 63.57 -20.34 32.48
N SER A 97 63.15 -21.52 32.93
CA SER A 97 63.64 -22.14 34.16
C SER A 97 63.56 -23.67 34.07
N LYS A 98 64.33 -24.37 34.91
CA LYS A 98 64.49 -25.83 34.93
C LYS A 98 64.78 -26.44 33.55
N HIS A 99 65.48 -25.72 32.68
CA HIS A 99 65.60 -26.10 31.28
C HIS A 99 66.86 -26.90 30.97
N GLU A 100 66.80 -27.72 29.92
CA GLU A 100 68.01 -28.34 29.38
C GLU A 100 68.97 -27.27 28.84
N LEU A 101 70.27 -27.43 29.13
CA LEU A 101 71.30 -26.51 28.67
C LEU A 101 71.61 -26.73 27.18
N ASN A 102 71.93 -25.64 26.47
CA ASN A 102 72.43 -25.64 25.09
C ASN A 102 71.49 -26.29 24.06
N LYS A 103 70.18 -26.04 24.17
CA LYS A 103 69.19 -26.47 23.18
C LYS A 103 68.85 -25.33 22.23
N ASN A 104 69.05 -25.60 20.93
CA ASN A 104 68.73 -24.64 19.89
C ASN A 104 67.25 -24.70 19.51
N ASN A 105 66.62 -23.52 19.36
CA ASN A 105 65.24 -23.36 18.90
C ASN A 105 64.23 -24.16 19.73
N ILE A 106 64.34 -24.06 21.07
CA ILE A 106 63.38 -24.66 22.01
C ILE A 106 61.95 -24.20 21.70
N PHE A 107 61.82 -22.93 21.32
CA PHE A 107 60.64 -22.37 20.67
C PHE A 107 61.03 -21.68 19.36
N ALA A 108 60.12 -21.73 18.39
CA ALA A 108 60.12 -20.91 17.19
C ALA A 108 58.89 -20.01 17.22
N VAL A 109 59.09 -18.73 16.97
CA VAL A 109 58.03 -17.72 16.87
C VAL A 109 57.93 -17.28 15.43
N PHE A 110 56.71 -17.23 14.91
CA PHE A 110 56.40 -16.88 13.54
C PHE A 110 55.40 -15.73 13.49
N VAL A 111 55.58 -14.82 12.53
CA VAL A 111 54.62 -13.79 12.16
C VAL A 111 54.24 -14.02 10.69
N GLY A 112 52.95 -14.20 10.40
CA GLY A 112 52.52 -14.85 9.17
C GLY A 112 51.01 -14.95 9.02
N ALA A 113 50.55 -16.00 8.34
CA ALA A 113 49.13 -16.23 8.09
C ALA A 113 48.73 -17.71 8.10
N ASN A 114 47.42 -17.95 8.29
CA ASN A 114 46.79 -19.27 8.21
C ASN A 114 47.44 -20.32 9.13
N PHE A 115 47.81 -19.92 10.34
CA PHE A 115 48.36 -20.85 11.32
C PHE A 115 47.30 -21.86 11.76
N THR A 116 47.73 -23.11 11.89
CA THR A 116 46.90 -24.22 12.37
C THR A 116 47.71 -25.06 13.35
N SER A 117 47.05 -26.00 14.03
CA SER A 117 47.70 -27.05 14.81
C SER A 117 48.63 -27.95 13.99
N THR A 118 48.35 -28.11 12.70
CA THR A 118 49.03 -29.05 11.79
C THR A 118 50.25 -28.46 11.05
N SER A 119 50.38 -27.14 10.98
CA SER A 119 51.49 -26.47 10.29
C SER A 119 52.76 -26.46 11.15
N ILE A 120 53.76 -27.27 10.81
CA ILE A 120 54.99 -27.44 11.62
C ILE A 120 56.20 -26.73 10.99
N GLY A 121 56.95 -25.98 11.79
CA GLY A 121 58.30 -25.51 11.46
C GLY A 121 58.37 -24.57 10.25
N SER A 122 59.46 -24.66 9.49
CA SER A 122 59.74 -23.75 8.38
C SER A 122 58.86 -23.91 7.14
N SER A 123 57.94 -24.89 7.13
CA SER A 123 56.97 -25.15 6.05
C SER A 123 55.63 -24.41 6.20
N GLY A 124 55.44 -23.62 7.26
CA GLY A 124 54.24 -22.78 7.43
C GLY A 124 54.24 -21.52 6.54
N ASN A 125 53.08 -20.90 6.35
CA ASN A 125 52.95 -19.62 5.65
C ASN A 125 53.28 -18.45 6.58
N TYR A 126 54.57 -18.05 6.65
CA TYR A 126 55.01 -16.92 7.48
C TYR A 126 55.83 -15.90 6.70
N ALA A 127 55.72 -14.63 7.10
CA ALA A 127 56.57 -13.56 6.62
C ALA A 127 57.93 -13.59 7.33
N SER A 128 57.91 -13.76 8.65
CA SER A 128 59.09 -13.67 9.50
C SER A 128 59.10 -14.66 10.66
N ARG A 129 60.29 -14.83 11.27
CA ARG A 129 60.56 -15.86 12.28
C ARG A 129 61.79 -15.57 13.13
N PHE A 130 61.76 -16.00 14.39
CA PHE A 130 62.94 -16.14 15.24
C PHE A 130 62.80 -17.38 16.14
N GLY A 131 63.92 -17.84 16.69
CA GLY A 131 64.02 -19.00 17.57
C GLY A 131 64.60 -18.61 18.91
N ILE A 132 64.03 -19.17 19.97
CA ILE A 132 64.52 -19.04 21.35
C ILE A 132 65.36 -20.28 21.64
N SER A 133 66.58 -20.08 22.13
CA SER A 133 67.51 -21.18 22.47
C SER A 133 67.98 -21.03 23.91
N THR A 134 68.05 -22.14 24.64
CA THR A 134 68.64 -22.17 25.98
C THR A 134 70.15 -22.38 25.88
N VAL A 135 70.94 -21.73 26.74
CA VAL A 135 72.41 -21.74 26.65
C VAL A 135 73.07 -21.69 28.03
N ASP A 136 74.34 -22.05 28.11
CA ASP A 136 75.26 -21.81 29.24
C ASP A 136 74.82 -22.34 30.63
N LYS A 137 73.96 -21.63 31.37
CA LYS A 137 73.51 -21.97 32.74
C LYS A 137 71.98 -21.90 32.87
N GLU A 138 71.47 -22.32 34.03
CA GLU A 138 70.04 -22.30 34.33
C GLU A 138 69.47 -20.86 34.26
N GLY A 139 68.37 -20.70 33.53
CA GLY A 139 67.71 -19.44 33.25
C GLY A 139 68.28 -18.64 32.08
N ASP A 140 69.36 -19.10 31.44
CA ASP A 140 70.01 -18.39 30.34
C ASP A 140 69.43 -18.81 28.97
N PHE A 141 69.10 -17.80 28.17
CA PHE A 141 68.62 -17.99 26.81
C PHE A 141 69.21 -16.93 25.86
N ARG A 142 69.08 -17.19 24.56
CA ARG A 142 69.39 -16.25 23.49
C ARG A 142 68.41 -16.40 22.34
N ILE A 143 68.33 -15.40 21.48
CA ILE A 143 67.55 -15.45 20.25
C ILE A 143 68.47 -15.71 19.06
N SER A 144 68.03 -16.56 18.15
CA SER A 144 68.68 -16.82 16.86
C SER A 144 67.64 -16.93 15.77
N THR A 145 68.02 -16.80 14.50
CA THR A 145 67.10 -17.18 13.42
C THR A 145 67.05 -18.69 13.29
N ILE A 146 65.89 -19.26 12.96
CA ILE A 146 65.71 -20.72 12.83
C ILE A 146 66.16 -21.26 11.47
N ASP A 147 66.82 -20.43 10.66
CA ASP A 147 67.24 -20.81 9.32
C ASP A 147 68.52 -21.65 9.38
N ASN A 148 68.54 -22.75 8.63
CA ASN A 148 69.71 -23.61 8.54
C ASN A 148 70.77 -23.03 7.58
N ILE A 149 71.18 -21.79 7.84
CA ILE A 149 72.24 -21.08 7.11
C ILE A 149 73.46 -20.96 8.02
N GLY A 150 74.65 -21.28 7.50
CA GLY A 150 75.90 -21.09 8.24
C GLY A 150 76.08 -19.61 8.57
N GLY A 151 76.14 -19.26 9.86
CA GLY A 151 76.26 -17.88 10.32
C GLY A 151 74.94 -17.15 10.58
N ALA A 152 73.83 -17.87 10.82
CA ALA A 152 72.59 -17.28 11.31
C ALA A 152 72.84 -16.30 12.47
N PRO A 153 72.32 -15.05 12.43
CA PRO A 153 72.56 -14.07 13.47
C PRO A 153 71.94 -14.55 14.78
N ARG A 154 72.66 -14.28 15.86
CA ARG A 154 72.30 -14.66 17.22
C ARG A 154 72.62 -13.50 18.16
N THR A 155 71.81 -13.35 19.19
CA THR A 155 72.00 -12.32 20.21
C THR A 155 73.07 -12.71 21.22
N SER A 156 73.43 -11.79 22.12
CA SER A 156 74.09 -12.12 23.38
C SER A 156 73.20 -13.04 24.24
N VAL A 157 73.77 -13.54 25.34
CA VAL A 157 73.06 -14.35 26.34
C VAL A 157 72.35 -13.43 27.33
N PHE A 158 71.10 -13.78 27.65
CA PHE A 158 70.24 -13.06 28.60
C PHE A 158 69.68 -14.04 29.62
N SER A 159 69.34 -13.54 30.81
CA SER A 159 68.80 -14.33 31.91
C SER A 159 67.57 -13.66 32.53
N GLY A 160 66.73 -14.44 33.21
CA GLY A 160 65.51 -13.97 33.88
C GLY A 160 64.41 -13.53 32.89
N LYS A 161 63.33 -12.94 33.41
CA LYS A 161 62.23 -12.40 32.58
C LYS A 161 62.73 -11.22 31.72
N GLN A 162 62.61 -11.36 30.40
CA GLN A 162 62.96 -10.31 29.43
C GLN A 162 61.81 -10.06 28.47
N THR A 163 61.63 -8.81 28.07
CA THR A 163 60.75 -8.44 26.96
C THR A 163 61.47 -8.63 25.63
N LEU A 164 60.89 -9.43 24.74
CA LEU A 164 61.31 -9.60 23.37
C LEU A 164 60.46 -8.70 22.48
N THR A 165 61.09 -7.84 21.68
CA THR A 165 60.38 -7.00 20.71
C THR A 165 60.88 -7.33 19.31
N PHE A 166 59.95 -7.69 18.43
CA PHE A 166 60.21 -8.13 17.07
C PHE A 166 59.55 -7.20 16.07
N ILE A 167 60.34 -6.56 15.22
CA ILE A 167 59.86 -5.60 14.22
C ILE A 167 59.98 -6.24 12.84
N VAL A 168 58.90 -6.19 12.06
CA VAL A 168 58.81 -6.82 10.74
C VAL A 168 58.38 -5.79 9.70
N ASN A 169 59.27 -5.40 8.79
CA ASN A 169 58.96 -4.50 7.68
C ASN A 169 58.75 -5.28 6.37
N ASN A 170 57.49 -5.53 6.05
CA ASN A 170 57.06 -6.16 4.78
C ASN A 170 56.56 -5.14 3.74
N THR A 171 56.67 -3.83 4.03
CA THR A 171 56.28 -2.75 3.11
C THR A 171 57.18 -2.70 1.87
N GLN A 172 56.91 -1.79 0.93
CA GLN A 172 57.77 -1.58 -0.24
C GLN A 172 58.85 -0.50 -0.01
N GLU A 173 58.90 0.08 1.18
CA GLU A 173 59.79 1.20 1.50
C GLU A 173 60.48 0.98 2.85
N GLN A 174 61.52 1.77 3.14
CA GLN A 174 62.12 1.80 4.47
C GLN A 174 61.11 2.41 5.45
N GLN A 175 61.00 1.84 6.64
CA GLN A 175 60.14 2.35 7.71
C GLN A 175 60.97 2.82 8.90
N THR A 176 60.37 3.69 9.71
CA THR A 176 60.94 4.18 10.97
C THR A 176 60.04 3.71 12.11
N TYR A 177 60.63 3.27 13.22
CA TYR A 177 59.90 2.89 14.44
C TYR A 177 60.61 3.42 15.69
N THR A 178 59.87 3.50 16.80
CA THR A 178 60.45 3.78 18.12
C THR A 178 60.94 2.48 18.73
N ALA A 179 62.24 2.35 18.96
CA ALA A 179 62.83 1.18 19.59
C ALA A 179 62.52 1.11 21.10
N PRO A 180 62.66 -0.07 21.74
CA PRO A 180 62.37 -0.24 23.17
C PRO A 180 63.17 0.66 24.12
N ASN A 181 64.34 1.13 23.70
CA ASN A 181 65.18 2.08 24.44
C ASN A 181 64.74 3.56 24.25
N GLY A 182 63.67 3.81 23.48
CA GLY A 182 63.14 5.13 23.15
C GLY A 182 63.82 5.84 21.98
N THR A 183 64.82 5.23 21.31
CA THR A 183 65.45 5.83 20.12
C THR A 183 64.62 5.59 18.86
N SER A 184 64.69 6.52 17.91
CA SER A 184 64.09 6.34 16.59
C SER A 184 65.03 5.51 15.72
N GLU A 185 64.52 4.43 15.13
CA GLU A 185 65.31 3.48 14.34
C GLU A 185 64.68 3.25 12.97
N THR A 186 65.52 2.91 12.00
CA THR A 186 65.08 2.63 10.62
C THR A 186 65.29 1.16 10.28
N ILE A 187 64.36 0.59 9.53
CA ILE A 187 64.42 -0.79 9.07
C ILE A 187 64.09 -0.88 7.58
N ALA A 188 64.96 -1.53 6.81
CA ALA A 188 64.81 -1.60 5.37
C ALA A 188 63.64 -2.52 4.94
N THR A 189 63.17 -2.37 3.70
CA THR A 189 62.12 -3.22 3.13
C THR A 189 62.53 -4.70 3.13
N GLY A 190 61.63 -5.60 3.54
CA GLY A 190 61.90 -7.02 3.59
C GLY A 190 62.88 -7.43 4.69
N LYS A 191 62.99 -6.62 5.75
CA LYS A 191 63.87 -6.87 6.91
C LYS A 191 63.11 -7.02 8.24
N MET A 192 63.81 -7.58 9.23
CA MET A 192 63.37 -7.70 10.62
C MET A 192 64.46 -7.28 11.60
N ASP A 193 64.04 -6.70 12.72
CA ASP A 193 64.88 -6.43 13.90
C ASP A 193 64.34 -7.20 15.10
N VAL A 194 65.25 -7.67 15.96
CA VAL A 194 64.89 -8.27 17.26
C VAL A 194 65.63 -7.54 18.37
N TRP A 195 64.87 -7.12 19.37
CA TRP A 195 65.35 -6.50 20.61
C TRP A 195 65.04 -7.38 21.80
N ILE A 196 65.92 -7.36 22.79
CA ILE A 196 65.76 -8.04 24.07
C ILE A 196 65.99 -6.98 25.15
N GLY A 197 64.94 -6.66 25.91
CA GLY A 197 64.91 -5.46 26.74
C GLY A 197 65.13 -4.20 25.89
N ASP A 198 66.12 -3.41 26.25
CA ASP A 198 66.54 -2.19 25.56
C ASP A 198 67.69 -2.42 24.55
N THR A 199 68.14 -3.66 24.38
CA THR A 199 69.32 -4.03 23.59
C THR A 199 68.93 -4.64 22.24
N ARG A 200 69.48 -4.11 21.13
CA ARG A 200 69.27 -4.69 19.80
C ARG A 200 70.10 -5.95 19.62
N GLY A 201 69.44 -7.08 19.40
CA GLY A 201 70.07 -8.37 19.22
C GLY A 201 70.28 -8.77 17.76
N ILE A 202 69.27 -8.59 16.91
CA ILE A 202 69.32 -8.88 15.47
C ILE A 202 68.95 -7.61 14.72
N ASN A 203 69.75 -7.23 13.73
CA ASN A 203 69.61 -6.00 12.96
C ASN A 203 69.50 -6.30 11.46
N ASP A 204 68.46 -5.79 10.81
CA ASP A 204 68.21 -5.84 9.36
C ASP A 204 68.32 -7.24 8.72
N PHE A 205 67.85 -8.27 9.43
CA PHE A 205 67.88 -9.63 8.91
C PHE A 205 66.76 -9.86 7.89
N SER A 206 67.06 -10.59 6.80
CA SER A 206 66.10 -10.78 5.71
C SER A 206 64.92 -11.67 6.10
N LEU A 207 63.71 -11.25 5.71
CA LEU A 207 62.51 -12.09 5.79
C LEU A 207 62.66 -13.34 4.90
N LYS A 208 61.91 -14.41 5.18
CA LYS A 208 62.06 -15.71 4.49
C LYS A 208 61.41 -15.73 3.10
N ASN A 209 60.28 -15.02 2.97
CA ASN A 209 59.41 -15.03 1.80
C ASN A 209 59.31 -13.62 1.21
N THR A 210 60.45 -13.06 0.78
CA THR A 210 60.56 -11.68 0.23
C THR A 210 60.30 -11.58 -1.27
N THR A 211 60.34 -12.70 -1.99
CA THR A 211 60.03 -12.79 -3.42
C THR A 211 58.67 -13.44 -3.60
N SER A 212 57.79 -12.73 -4.32
CA SER A 212 56.35 -12.99 -4.50
C SER A 212 55.90 -14.47 -4.42
N PRO A 213 54.81 -14.76 -3.68
CA PRO A 213 54.04 -13.81 -2.89
C PRO A 213 54.76 -13.48 -1.58
N LYS A 214 54.86 -12.18 -1.26
CA LYS A 214 55.27 -11.73 0.07
C LYS A 214 54.34 -12.40 1.08
N GLY A 215 54.88 -13.08 2.10
CA GLY A 215 54.03 -13.74 3.11
C GLY A 215 53.08 -12.72 3.76
N ASP A 216 51.78 -13.01 3.77
CA ASP A 216 50.79 -12.19 4.45
C ASP A 216 51.08 -12.15 5.96
N ILE A 217 50.86 -10.98 6.59
CA ILE A 217 50.92 -10.83 8.04
C ILE A 217 49.49 -10.64 8.53
N ASN A 218 48.85 -11.72 8.93
CA ASN A 218 47.52 -11.69 9.52
C ASN A 218 47.43 -12.47 10.85
N GLY A 219 48.57 -12.84 11.42
CA GLY A 219 48.62 -13.62 12.65
C GLY A 219 50.04 -13.90 13.14
N PHE A 220 50.13 -14.63 14.25
CA PHE A 220 51.38 -15.11 14.82
C PHE A 220 51.23 -16.53 15.39
N LYS A 221 52.36 -17.22 15.55
CA LYS A 221 52.43 -18.56 16.14
C LYS A 221 53.68 -18.74 16.98
N ILE A 222 53.51 -19.21 18.20
CA ILE A 222 54.57 -19.72 19.09
C ILE A 222 54.52 -21.23 19.01
N GLN A 223 55.65 -21.87 18.71
CA GLN A 223 55.71 -23.31 18.47
C GLN A 223 56.94 -23.94 19.12
N ALA A 224 56.77 -25.12 19.70
CA ALA A 224 57.86 -26.00 20.04
C ALA A 224 57.64 -27.39 19.42
N THR A 225 58.69 -28.06 18.95
CA THR A 225 58.57 -29.38 18.30
C THR A 225 59.05 -30.50 19.22
N SER A 226 58.76 -31.74 18.83
CA SER A 226 59.08 -32.95 19.62
C SER A 226 60.56 -33.15 19.98
N SER A 227 61.50 -32.45 19.34
CA SER A 227 62.94 -32.67 19.49
C SER A 227 63.71 -31.50 20.15
N THR A 228 63.04 -30.47 20.66
CA THR A 228 63.68 -29.17 20.95
C THR A 228 64.10 -28.92 22.42
N GLY A 229 64.03 -29.92 23.31
CA GLY A 229 64.47 -29.84 24.72
C GLY A 229 63.35 -29.84 25.76
N THR A 230 63.71 -29.86 27.06
CA THR A 230 62.79 -29.82 28.22
C THR A 230 63.02 -28.57 29.08
N GLY A 231 62.04 -28.22 29.93
CA GLY A 231 62.09 -27.06 30.82
C GLY A 231 60.73 -26.41 31.08
N VAL A 232 60.72 -25.39 31.93
CA VAL A 232 59.56 -24.54 32.24
C VAL A 232 59.75 -23.19 31.57
N PHE A 233 58.77 -22.77 30.77
CA PHE A 233 58.84 -21.57 29.95
C PHE A 233 57.59 -20.72 30.13
N ASP A 234 57.78 -19.48 30.54
CA ASP A 234 56.69 -18.54 30.78
C ASP A 234 56.64 -17.50 29.66
N PHE A 235 55.44 -17.30 29.12
CA PHE A 235 55.11 -16.28 28.12
C PHE A 235 54.04 -15.35 28.68
N ASP A 236 54.29 -14.05 28.64
CA ASP A 236 53.39 -13.04 29.20
C ASP A 236 53.42 -11.77 28.33
N ASN A 237 52.49 -10.84 28.53
CA ASN A 237 52.39 -9.55 27.84
C ASN A 237 52.55 -9.68 26.31
N ILE A 238 51.85 -10.65 25.72
CA ILE A 238 51.92 -10.94 24.29
C ILE A 238 51.10 -9.89 23.55
N GLU A 239 51.75 -9.19 22.63
CA GLU A 239 51.21 -8.04 21.95
C GLU A 239 51.59 -8.07 20.46
N MET A 240 50.64 -7.74 19.60
CA MET A 240 50.88 -7.49 18.19
C MET A 240 50.26 -6.14 17.82
N THR A 241 51.01 -5.29 17.12
CA THR A 241 50.61 -3.90 16.83
C THR A 241 50.93 -3.57 15.38
N ASP A 242 49.97 -2.98 14.67
CA ASP A 242 50.21 -2.40 13.35
C ASP A 242 50.77 -0.99 13.51
N LEU A 243 52.00 -0.80 13.05
CA LEU A 243 52.70 0.47 13.14
C LEU A 243 52.27 1.47 12.04
N LEU A 244 51.42 1.04 11.08
CA LEU A 244 50.84 1.92 10.05
C LEU A 244 49.37 2.29 10.28
N GLY A 245 48.67 1.62 11.22
CA GLY A 245 47.30 1.95 11.60
C GLY A 245 46.21 1.55 10.59
N ASP A 246 46.37 0.45 9.84
CA ASP A 246 45.29 -0.11 9.00
C ASP A 246 44.17 -0.70 9.91
N SER A 247 42.89 -0.39 9.64
CA SER A 247 41.74 -0.68 10.53
C SER A 247 41.48 -2.17 10.80
N VAL A 248 41.23 -2.53 12.07
CA VAL A 248 40.72 -3.85 12.51
C VAL A 248 39.19 -3.88 12.43
N VAL A 249 38.60 -4.95 11.91
CA VAL A 249 37.12 -5.13 11.90
C VAL A 249 36.65 -5.48 13.32
N ALA A 250 35.64 -4.77 13.83
CA ALA A 250 35.00 -5.08 15.13
C ALA A 250 34.40 -6.49 15.14
N GLU A 251 34.43 -7.18 16.29
CA GLU A 251 33.83 -8.52 16.42
C GLU A 251 32.32 -8.52 16.16
N ARG A 252 31.86 -9.46 15.33
CA ARG A 252 30.45 -9.66 15.03
C ARG A 252 29.75 -10.32 16.21
N THR A 253 28.71 -9.67 16.72
CA THR A 253 27.81 -10.24 17.74
C THR A 253 26.54 -10.75 17.07
N GLN A 254 26.00 -11.86 17.56
CA GLN A 254 24.79 -12.51 17.05
C GLN A 254 23.81 -12.72 18.21
N SER A 255 22.75 -11.91 18.26
CA SER A 255 21.78 -11.94 19.38
C SER A 255 20.39 -12.47 19.02
N LEU A 256 20.05 -12.64 17.75
CA LEU A 256 18.70 -13.06 17.35
C LEU A 256 18.46 -14.56 17.51
N GLU A 257 17.31 -14.89 18.10
CA GLU A 257 16.78 -16.25 18.13
C GLU A 257 15.86 -16.47 16.92
N HIS A 258 15.98 -17.63 16.28
CA HIS A 258 15.19 -17.99 15.11
C HIS A 258 14.21 -19.15 15.39
N PRO A 259 13.02 -19.19 14.76
CA PRO A 259 12.45 -18.14 13.90
C PRO A 259 11.96 -16.93 14.72
N HIS A 260 11.85 -15.77 14.08
CA HIS A 260 11.25 -14.58 14.71
C HIS A 260 10.46 -13.67 13.76
N ILE A 261 10.44 -13.93 12.45
CA ILE A 261 9.76 -13.04 11.48
C ILE A 261 8.24 -13.21 11.59
N TRP A 262 7.74 -14.43 11.38
CA TRP A 262 6.29 -14.72 11.49
C TRP A 262 5.90 -15.28 12.85
N VAL A 263 6.78 -16.06 13.47
CA VAL A 263 6.55 -16.79 14.71
C VAL A 263 7.84 -16.89 15.48
N THR A 264 7.72 -17.11 16.79
CA THR A 264 8.84 -17.43 17.69
C THR A 264 8.72 -18.86 18.19
N ASN A 265 9.79 -19.42 18.76
CA ASN A 265 9.73 -20.74 19.41
C ASN A 265 8.64 -20.83 20.51
N LYS A 266 8.27 -19.70 21.13
CA LYS A 266 7.17 -19.63 22.12
C LYS A 266 5.79 -19.86 21.50
N ASP A 267 5.59 -19.44 20.24
CA ASP A 267 4.31 -19.59 19.53
C ASP A 267 4.01 -21.05 19.14
N ARG A 268 5.04 -21.90 19.02
CA ARG A 268 4.92 -23.27 18.49
C ARG A 268 3.87 -24.11 19.18
N SER A 269 3.82 -24.04 20.52
CA SER A 269 2.90 -24.86 21.33
C SER A 269 1.43 -24.54 21.01
N ALA A 270 1.07 -23.26 20.90
CA ALA A 270 -0.26 -22.82 20.55
C ALA A 270 -0.65 -23.23 19.11
N ILE A 271 0.30 -23.14 18.16
CA ILE A 271 0.06 -23.56 16.77
C ILE A 271 -0.19 -25.07 16.69
N LEU A 272 0.57 -25.88 17.42
CA LEU A 272 0.35 -27.33 17.49
C LEU A 272 -0.98 -27.68 18.16
N ALA A 273 -1.41 -26.91 19.17
CA ALA A 273 -2.72 -27.06 19.78
C ALA A 273 -3.82 -26.77 18.74
N ASN A 274 -3.71 -25.71 17.94
CA ASN A 274 -4.64 -25.43 16.86
C ASN A 274 -4.72 -26.60 15.85
N ILE A 275 -3.57 -27.15 15.43
CA ILE A 275 -3.51 -28.31 14.51
C ILE A 275 -4.21 -29.53 15.10
N ALA A 276 -4.07 -29.76 16.40
CA ALA A 276 -4.69 -30.90 17.09
C ALA A 276 -6.20 -30.73 17.31
N GLN A 277 -6.67 -29.49 17.49
CA GLN A 277 -8.03 -29.19 17.95
C GLN A 277 -8.98 -28.71 16.85
N HIS A 278 -8.45 -28.16 15.76
CA HIS A 278 -9.27 -27.48 14.75
C HIS A 278 -9.04 -28.01 13.33
N ASN A 279 -10.14 -28.31 12.64
CA ASN A 279 -10.13 -28.91 11.29
C ASN A 279 -9.40 -28.04 10.26
N TRP A 280 -9.57 -26.72 10.30
CA TRP A 280 -8.92 -25.80 9.36
C TRP A 280 -7.39 -25.86 9.47
N ALA A 281 -6.85 -25.92 10.70
CA ALA A 281 -5.42 -25.96 10.96
C ALA A 281 -4.84 -27.34 10.62
N SER A 282 -5.55 -28.41 11.02
CA SER A 282 -5.20 -29.79 10.65
C SER A 282 -5.16 -29.99 9.13
N SER A 283 -6.15 -29.42 8.42
CA SER A 283 -6.22 -29.43 6.96
C SER A 283 -5.00 -28.75 6.33
N LEU A 284 -4.66 -27.52 6.75
CA LEU A 284 -3.48 -26.80 6.24
C LEU A 284 -2.18 -27.58 6.50
N PHE A 285 -2.00 -28.14 7.70
CA PHE A 285 -0.84 -28.96 8.02
C PHE A 285 -0.73 -30.21 7.14
N ASN A 286 -1.85 -30.90 6.90
CA ASN A 286 -1.87 -32.08 6.02
C ASN A 286 -1.63 -31.69 4.55
N GLN A 287 -2.13 -30.55 4.09
CA GLN A 287 -1.84 -30.02 2.76
C GLN A 287 -0.34 -29.77 2.58
N LEU A 288 0.34 -29.14 3.55
CA LEU A 288 1.81 -28.97 3.52
C LEU A 288 2.54 -30.31 3.38
N LYS A 289 2.16 -31.31 4.18
CA LYS A 289 2.75 -32.66 4.11
C LYS A 289 2.53 -33.30 2.74
N ASN A 290 1.30 -33.29 2.24
CA ASN A 290 0.94 -33.93 0.98
C ASN A 290 1.65 -33.30 -0.22
N ARG A 291 1.72 -31.96 -0.25
CA ARG A 291 2.43 -31.21 -1.31
C ARG A 291 3.91 -31.56 -1.39
N ASN A 292 4.53 -31.93 -0.27
CA ASN A 292 5.97 -32.22 -0.18
C ASN A 292 6.29 -33.72 -0.01
N ALA A 293 5.31 -34.62 -0.03
CA ALA A 293 5.49 -36.04 0.27
C ALA A 293 6.49 -36.75 -0.66
N THR A 294 6.40 -36.48 -1.96
CA THR A 294 7.32 -37.05 -2.97
C THR A 294 8.75 -36.55 -2.77
N ILE A 295 8.93 -35.25 -2.53
CA ILE A 295 10.25 -34.64 -2.32
C ILE A 295 10.86 -35.17 -1.02
N TYR A 296 10.07 -35.25 0.04
CA TYR A 296 10.47 -35.77 1.33
C TYR A 296 11.04 -37.20 1.28
N THR A 297 10.46 -38.05 0.44
CA THR A 297 10.91 -39.45 0.29
C THR A 297 12.19 -39.56 -0.54
N ASN A 298 12.31 -38.74 -1.58
CA ASN A 298 13.35 -38.92 -2.61
C ASN A 298 14.60 -38.07 -2.38
N HIS A 299 14.49 -36.92 -1.70
CA HIS A 299 15.59 -35.96 -1.59
C HIS A 299 16.85 -36.57 -0.95
N ALA A 300 16.71 -37.37 0.11
CA ALA A 300 17.86 -38.00 0.78
C ALA A 300 18.65 -38.96 -0.14
N LEU A 301 18.02 -39.51 -1.18
CA LEU A 301 18.67 -40.41 -2.15
C LEU A 301 19.33 -39.64 -3.30
N ASN A 302 18.75 -38.51 -3.69
CA ASN A 302 19.22 -37.72 -4.83
C ASN A 302 18.88 -36.22 -4.64
N PRO A 303 19.63 -35.49 -3.80
CA PRO A 303 19.39 -34.06 -3.60
C PRO A 303 19.61 -33.26 -4.89
N LYS A 304 20.55 -33.70 -5.74
CA LYS A 304 20.83 -33.13 -7.06
C LYS A 304 19.58 -33.02 -7.94
N ALA A 305 18.70 -34.03 -7.94
CA ALA A 305 17.46 -34.01 -8.73
C ALA A 305 16.46 -32.93 -8.31
N VAL A 306 16.50 -32.48 -7.05
CA VAL A 306 15.65 -31.40 -6.54
C VAL A 306 16.27 -30.04 -6.87
N LEU A 307 17.58 -29.91 -6.66
CA LEU A 307 18.28 -28.63 -6.85
C LEU A 307 18.53 -28.28 -8.32
N SER A 308 18.68 -29.26 -9.22
CA SER A 308 18.87 -29.01 -10.66
C SER A 308 17.63 -28.40 -11.35
N LEU A 309 16.48 -28.38 -10.67
CA LEU A 309 15.27 -27.70 -11.12
C LEU A 309 15.26 -26.21 -10.76
N ILE A 310 16.23 -25.72 -9.97
CA ILE A 310 16.37 -24.29 -9.69
C ILE A 310 17.00 -23.62 -10.92
N PRO A 311 16.35 -22.63 -11.55
CA PRO A 311 16.92 -21.94 -12.69
C PRO A 311 18.02 -20.96 -12.25
N THR A 312 18.84 -20.54 -13.21
CA THR A 312 19.82 -19.45 -13.02
C THR A 312 19.11 -18.14 -12.71
N ILE A 313 19.86 -17.15 -12.21
CA ILE A 313 19.38 -15.76 -12.12
C ILE A 313 20.14 -14.89 -13.15
N PRO A 314 19.46 -14.24 -14.11
CA PRO A 314 18.00 -14.24 -14.32
C PRO A 314 17.46 -15.59 -14.84
N GLY A 315 16.19 -15.87 -14.55
CA GLY A 315 15.52 -17.13 -14.91
C GLY A 315 14.00 -17.09 -14.84
N ASP A 316 13.35 -18.22 -15.10
CA ASP A 316 11.88 -18.31 -15.05
C ASP A 316 11.34 -18.12 -13.63
N ARG A 317 10.64 -17.00 -13.44
CA ARG A 317 10.03 -16.61 -12.17
C ARG A 317 9.06 -17.66 -11.62
N THR A 318 8.29 -18.33 -12.47
CA THR A 318 7.31 -19.34 -12.02
C THR A 318 8.01 -20.57 -11.43
N THR A 319 9.11 -20.98 -12.05
CA THR A 319 9.94 -22.08 -11.59
C THR A 319 10.63 -21.70 -10.28
N HIS A 320 11.23 -20.50 -10.18
CA HIS A 320 11.80 -20.00 -8.92
C HIS A 320 10.78 -20.03 -7.78
N ARG A 321 9.60 -19.43 -7.99
CA ARG A 321 8.49 -19.44 -7.03
C ARG A 321 8.13 -20.84 -6.58
N THR A 322 8.02 -21.79 -7.51
CA THR A 322 7.68 -23.19 -7.17
C THR A 322 8.76 -23.83 -6.30
N ARG A 323 10.05 -23.62 -6.61
CA ARG A 323 11.16 -24.18 -5.81
C ARG A 323 11.26 -23.54 -4.43
N LEU A 324 11.09 -22.23 -4.35
CA LEU A 324 11.11 -21.50 -3.09
C LEU A 324 9.93 -21.88 -2.19
N ASN A 325 8.74 -22.11 -2.76
CA ASN A 325 7.60 -22.64 -2.00
C ASN A 325 7.93 -24.00 -1.39
N VAL A 326 8.56 -24.92 -2.13
CA VAL A 326 9.01 -26.22 -1.56
C VAL A 326 9.96 -26.00 -0.39
N GLY A 327 10.97 -25.13 -0.56
CA GLY A 327 11.94 -24.84 0.49
C GLY A 327 11.25 -24.30 1.75
N ALA A 328 10.36 -23.32 1.61
CA ALA A 328 9.72 -22.69 2.75
C ALA A 328 8.63 -23.57 3.38
N GLU A 329 7.83 -24.30 2.59
CA GLU A 329 6.88 -25.28 3.11
C GLU A 329 7.59 -26.41 3.89
N CYS A 330 8.77 -26.85 3.44
CA CYS A 330 9.60 -27.78 4.21
C CYS A 330 10.16 -27.13 5.48
N ALA A 331 10.58 -25.86 5.43
CA ALA A 331 11.01 -25.13 6.62
C ALA A 331 9.89 -25.04 7.68
N PHE A 332 8.65 -24.76 7.24
CA PHE A 332 7.45 -24.78 8.10
C PHE A 332 7.20 -26.16 8.71
N LEU A 333 7.26 -27.22 7.90
CA LEU A 333 7.10 -28.59 8.38
C LEU A 333 8.21 -28.97 9.36
N TYR A 334 9.45 -28.53 9.17
CA TYR A 334 10.52 -28.73 10.14
C TYR A 334 10.19 -28.05 11.48
N TYR A 335 9.80 -26.78 11.46
CA TYR A 335 9.41 -26.08 12.69
C TYR A 335 8.28 -26.81 13.43
N LEU A 336 7.24 -27.26 12.71
CA LEU A 336 6.09 -27.94 13.31
C LEU A 336 6.42 -29.37 13.77
N THR A 337 7.19 -30.15 13.01
CA THR A 337 7.41 -31.58 13.27
C THR A 337 8.72 -31.91 13.96
N GLN A 338 9.70 -31.01 13.91
CA GLN A 338 11.10 -31.22 14.28
C GLN A 338 11.81 -32.33 13.47
N ASP A 339 11.23 -32.78 12.34
CA ASP A 339 11.85 -33.76 11.46
C ASP A 339 12.94 -33.10 10.60
N LYS A 340 14.19 -33.47 10.88
CA LYS A 340 15.39 -32.94 10.24
C LYS A 340 15.43 -33.15 8.73
N ARG A 341 14.68 -34.11 8.16
CA ARG A 341 14.62 -34.32 6.71
C ARG A 341 14.00 -33.13 5.98
N TYR A 342 12.96 -32.52 6.57
CA TYR A 342 12.39 -31.30 6.02
C TYR A 342 13.37 -30.13 6.12
N ALA A 343 14.10 -30.03 7.23
CA ALA A 343 15.15 -29.02 7.39
C ALA A 343 16.24 -29.16 6.32
N GLN A 344 16.70 -30.39 6.06
CA GLN A 344 17.72 -30.65 5.04
C GLN A 344 17.27 -30.20 3.64
N ILE A 345 16.04 -30.53 3.23
CA ILE A 345 15.49 -30.10 1.93
C ILE A 345 15.48 -28.57 1.81
N ALA A 346 14.97 -27.91 2.84
CA ALA A 346 14.86 -26.46 2.89
C ALA A 346 16.25 -25.80 2.89
N SER A 347 17.20 -26.32 3.68
CA SER A 347 18.58 -25.85 3.76
C SER A 347 19.37 -26.03 2.46
N ASP A 348 19.19 -27.15 1.74
CA ASP A 348 19.87 -27.38 0.46
C ASP A 348 19.36 -26.40 -0.63
N ILE A 349 18.04 -26.15 -0.66
CA ILE A 349 17.45 -25.14 -1.55
C ILE A 349 17.97 -23.74 -1.19
N LEU A 350 17.95 -23.39 0.10
CA LEU A 350 18.44 -22.11 0.60
C LEU A 350 19.90 -21.88 0.24
N HIS A 351 20.77 -22.87 0.48
CA HIS A 351 22.20 -22.82 0.16
C HIS A 351 22.44 -22.41 -1.30
N HIS A 352 21.69 -23.02 -2.22
CA HIS A 352 21.80 -22.69 -3.64
C HIS A 352 21.39 -21.24 -3.94
N TYR A 353 20.28 -20.76 -3.35
CA TYR A 353 19.83 -19.37 -3.55
C TYR A 353 20.77 -18.34 -2.94
N VAL A 354 21.26 -18.55 -1.71
CA VAL A 354 22.16 -17.57 -1.07
C VAL A 354 23.49 -17.48 -1.82
N LYS A 355 24.03 -18.58 -2.38
CA LYS A 355 25.21 -18.53 -3.25
C LYS A 355 24.97 -17.70 -4.52
N MET A 356 23.81 -17.85 -5.17
CA MET A 356 23.49 -17.06 -6.36
C MET A 356 23.31 -15.58 -6.04
N LEU A 357 22.72 -15.26 -4.88
CA LEU A 357 22.38 -13.89 -4.49
C LEU A 357 23.57 -13.12 -3.90
N SER A 358 24.46 -13.78 -3.17
CA SER A 358 25.60 -13.14 -2.47
C SER A 358 26.59 -12.45 -3.41
N ILE A 359 26.63 -12.86 -4.68
CA ILE A 359 27.54 -12.32 -5.70
C ILE A 359 26.91 -11.24 -6.57
N GLN A 360 25.62 -10.93 -6.39
CA GLN A 360 24.92 -9.97 -7.24
C GLN A 360 25.23 -8.54 -6.82
N ASN A 361 25.28 -7.64 -7.81
CA ASN A 361 25.28 -6.21 -7.54
C ASN A 361 23.82 -5.76 -7.28
N PRO A 362 23.50 -5.17 -6.12
CA PRO A 362 22.13 -4.77 -5.78
C PRO A 362 21.51 -3.76 -6.75
N GLU A 363 22.30 -2.92 -7.44
CA GLU A 363 21.77 -1.89 -8.34
C GLU A 363 21.46 -2.44 -9.75
N THR A 364 22.21 -3.46 -10.19
CA THR A 364 22.08 -4.04 -11.53
C THR A 364 21.50 -5.45 -11.52
N PHE A 365 21.06 -5.93 -10.36
CA PHE A 365 20.49 -7.26 -10.17
C PHE A 365 19.25 -7.44 -11.04
N GLN A 366 19.23 -8.46 -11.89
CA GLN A 366 18.07 -8.82 -12.71
C GLN A 366 17.56 -10.22 -12.34
N PHE A 367 16.30 -10.32 -11.93
CA PHE A 367 15.71 -11.60 -11.52
C PHE A 367 15.10 -12.38 -12.68
N TYR A 368 14.40 -11.69 -13.58
CA TYR A 368 13.66 -12.35 -14.67
C TYR A 368 13.63 -11.48 -15.94
N SER A 369 13.09 -10.26 -15.86
CA SER A 369 13.02 -9.28 -16.96
C SER A 369 13.40 -7.91 -16.43
N VAL A 370 13.60 -6.93 -17.32
CA VAL A 370 13.90 -5.54 -16.94
C VAL A 370 12.68 -4.79 -16.40
N ASN A 371 11.47 -5.12 -16.86
CA ASN A 371 10.24 -4.43 -16.45
C ASN A 371 9.83 -4.87 -15.04
N PHE A 372 9.46 -3.90 -14.18
CA PHE A 372 9.06 -4.16 -12.78
C PHE A 372 10.10 -4.93 -11.95
N ASN A 373 11.37 -4.92 -12.36
CA ASN A 373 12.40 -5.71 -11.70
C ASN A 373 12.76 -5.19 -10.30
N HIS A 374 12.40 -3.96 -9.95
CA HIS A 374 12.48 -3.46 -8.58
C HIS A 374 11.35 -4.03 -7.69
N LEU A 375 10.15 -4.20 -8.25
CA LEU A 375 8.94 -4.57 -7.51
C LEU A 375 8.80 -6.09 -7.30
N ILE A 376 9.23 -6.90 -8.27
CA ILE A 376 8.96 -8.34 -8.27
C ILE A 376 9.87 -9.14 -7.31
N PRO A 377 11.21 -9.00 -7.34
CA PRO A 377 12.09 -9.78 -6.48
C PRO A 377 11.81 -9.60 -4.98
N PRO A 378 11.54 -8.39 -4.46
CA PRO A 378 11.20 -8.19 -3.06
C PRO A 378 9.95 -8.94 -2.61
N ARG A 379 8.99 -9.13 -3.53
CA ARG A 379 7.70 -9.77 -3.23
C ARG A 379 7.74 -11.28 -3.38
N GLU A 380 8.51 -11.79 -4.35
CA GLU A 380 8.54 -13.22 -4.65
C GLU A 380 9.78 -13.97 -4.19
N LEU A 381 10.97 -13.39 -4.45
CA LEU A 381 12.25 -14.06 -4.23
C LEU A 381 12.76 -13.81 -2.80
N PHE A 382 12.95 -12.54 -2.45
CA PHE A 382 13.65 -12.16 -1.22
C PHE A 382 12.88 -12.59 0.02
N THR A 383 11.57 -12.37 0.05
CA THR A 383 10.68 -12.81 1.14
C THR A 383 10.79 -14.31 1.39
N ARG A 384 10.77 -15.14 0.34
CA ARG A 384 10.82 -16.60 0.50
C ARG A 384 12.20 -17.07 0.92
N VAL A 385 13.28 -16.52 0.36
CA VAL A 385 14.66 -16.87 0.77
C VAL A 385 14.87 -16.55 2.26
N ALA A 386 14.45 -15.36 2.70
CA ALA A 386 14.52 -14.95 4.10
C ALA A 386 13.67 -15.85 5.02
N ILE A 387 12.42 -16.15 4.64
CA ILE A 387 11.55 -17.04 5.44
C ILE A 387 12.10 -18.47 5.53
N ILE A 388 12.72 -19.00 4.46
CA ILE A 388 13.39 -20.31 4.55
C ILE A 388 14.48 -20.26 5.59
N TYR A 389 15.37 -19.26 5.51
CA TYR A 389 16.46 -19.07 6.45
C TYR A 389 15.97 -18.98 7.89
N ASP A 390 15.03 -18.07 8.17
CA ASP A 390 14.50 -17.84 9.52
C ASP A 390 14.00 -19.14 10.19
N PHE A 391 13.35 -20.02 9.44
CA PHE A 391 12.84 -21.28 9.99
C PHE A 391 13.89 -22.40 10.11
N VAL A 392 14.95 -22.41 9.28
CA VAL A 392 15.98 -23.48 9.30
C VAL A 392 17.29 -23.07 9.94
N GLN A 393 17.48 -21.79 10.28
CA GLN A 393 18.69 -21.29 10.92
C GLN A 393 19.08 -22.13 12.16
N PRO A 394 18.15 -22.52 13.07
CA PRO A 394 18.51 -23.36 14.22
C PRO A 394 19.00 -24.77 13.85
N PHE A 395 18.65 -25.26 12.66
CA PHE A 395 19.18 -26.52 12.12
C PHE A 395 20.59 -26.31 11.56
N LEU A 396 20.81 -25.22 10.82
CA LEU A 396 22.10 -24.85 10.22
C LEU A 396 23.18 -24.49 11.26
N ALA A 397 22.79 -23.87 12.38
CA ALA A 397 23.72 -23.42 13.43
C ALA A 397 24.44 -24.59 14.15
N LYS A 398 23.95 -25.83 13.97
CA LYS A 398 24.58 -27.02 14.55
C LYS A 398 25.84 -27.35 13.75
N LYS A 399 27.00 -27.42 14.42
CA LYS A 399 28.32 -27.74 13.81
C LYS A 399 28.36 -29.04 12.99
N THR A 400 27.41 -29.95 13.22
CA THR A 400 27.30 -31.24 12.53
C THR A 400 26.44 -31.19 11.26
N THR A 401 25.79 -30.06 10.98
CA THR A 401 24.89 -29.92 9.84
C THR A 401 25.68 -29.56 8.58
N THR A 402 25.41 -30.27 7.50
CA THR A 402 25.93 -29.98 6.16
C THR A 402 24.78 -29.70 5.20
N VAL A 403 25.09 -29.07 4.07
CA VAL A 403 24.17 -28.83 2.96
C VAL A 403 24.75 -29.39 1.66
N PHE A 404 23.89 -29.85 0.76
CA PHE A 404 24.35 -30.36 -0.54
C PHE A 404 24.68 -29.20 -1.49
N ASP A 405 25.93 -29.14 -1.96
CA ASP A 405 26.36 -28.16 -2.95
C ASP A 405 26.19 -28.72 -4.37
N LEU A 406 25.29 -28.11 -5.16
CA LEU A 406 25.01 -28.58 -6.51
C LEU A 406 26.23 -28.53 -7.46
N GLN A 407 27.15 -27.59 -7.24
CA GLN A 407 28.31 -27.41 -8.13
C GLN A 407 29.45 -28.35 -7.75
N ALA A 408 29.69 -28.55 -6.46
CA ALA A 408 30.70 -29.51 -5.98
C ALA A 408 30.18 -30.97 -5.99
N GLU A 409 28.86 -31.15 -6.08
CA GLU A 409 28.17 -32.45 -6.00
C GLU A 409 28.44 -33.21 -4.69
N GLU A 410 28.68 -32.49 -3.59
CA GLU A 410 29.00 -33.06 -2.29
C GLU A 410 28.33 -32.31 -1.13
N GLN A 411 28.41 -32.89 0.07
CA GLN A 411 27.97 -32.25 1.31
C GLN A 411 29.04 -31.30 1.84
N VAL A 412 28.68 -30.04 2.07
CA VAL A 412 29.59 -29.00 2.57
C VAL A 412 29.03 -28.34 3.83
N ASN A 413 29.88 -27.66 4.60
CA ASN A 413 29.40 -26.82 5.69
C ASN A 413 28.65 -25.60 5.12
N PHE A 414 27.54 -25.24 5.75
CA PHE A 414 26.82 -24.02 5.39
C PHE A 414 27.68 -22.78 5.71
N ASN A 415 27.78 -21.86 4.75
CA ASN A 415 28.58 -20.66 4.88
C ASN A 415 27.71 -19.46 5.30
N PHE A 416 27.75 -19.12 6.58
CA PHE A 416 26.98 -18.01 7.14
C PHE A 416 27.41 -16.63 6.61
N ASP A 417 28.67 -16.44 6.21
CA ASP A 417 29.10 -15.19 5.57
C ASP A 417 28.47 -15.03 4.17
N THR A 418 28.30 -16.13 3.45
CA THR A 418 27.63 -16.13 2.14
C THR A 418 26.15 -15.77 2.29
N SER A 419 25.45 -16.34 3.28
CA SER A 419 24.05 -15.99 3.53
C SER A 419 23.90 -14.55 4.05
N GLN A 420 24.74 -14.12 4.99
CA GLN A 420 24.81 -12.73 5.45
C GLN A 420 24.94 -11.79 4.24
N LYS A 421 25.87 -12.09 3.32
CA LYS A 421 26.07 -11.26 2.13
C LYS A 421 24.86 -11.25 1.20
N ALA A 422 24.20 -12.40 1.01
CA ALA A 422 22.97 -12.46 0.23
C ALA A 422 21.87 -11.56 0.83
N PHE A 423 21.67 -11.58 2.15
CA PHE A 423 20.69 -10.72 2.81
C PHE A 423 21.01 -9.23 2.67
N GLU A 424 22.29 -8.84 2.76
CA GLU A 424 22.72 -7.47 2.49
C GLU A 424 22.45 -7.04 1.05
N VAL A 425 22.66 -7.92 0.08
CA VAL A 425 22.36 -7.65 -1.33
C VAL A 425 20.85 -7.47 -1.54
N MET A 426 20.02 -8.36 -0.98
CA MET A 426 18.56 -8.25 -1.09
C MET A 426 18.02 -6.98 -0.44
N ALA A 427 18.47 -6.65 0.77
CA ALA A 427 18.06 -5.42 1.46
C ALA A 427 18.55 -4.15 0.73
N ASN A 428 19.82 -4.13 0.30
CA ASN A 428 20.34 -3.00 -0.49
C ASN A 428 19.65 -2.85 -1.84
N ASN A 429 19.25 -3.94 -2.50
CA ASN A 429 18.51 -3.86 -3.75
C ASN A 429 17.24 -3.04 -3.52
N VAL A 430 16.41 -3.41 -2.55
CA VAL A 430 15.20 -2.63 -2.21
C VAL A 430 15.54 -1.18 -1.86
N ILE A 431 16.50 -0.96 -0.93
CA ILE A 431 16.88 0.40 -0.49
C ILE A 431 17.35 1.27 -1.67
N LYS A 432 18.07 0.72 -2.65
CA LYS A 432 18.67 1.51 -3.73
C LYS A 432 17.78 1.64 -4.96
N VAL A 433 17.08 0.57 -5.33
CA VAL A 433 16.33 0.49 -6.59
C VAL A 433 14.81 0.52 -6.42
N GLY A 434 14.30 0.55 -5.19
CA GLY A 434 12.86 0.63 -4.92
C GLY A 434 12.19 1.85 -5.55
N ALA A 435 10.90 2.05 -5.28
CA ALA A 435 10.16 3.19 -5.81
C ALA A 435 9.44 3.97 -4.71
N ASN A 436 9.13 5.25 -4.98
CA ASN A 436 8.49 6.16 -4.05
C ASN A 436 7.16 6.70 -4.58
N ASN A 437 6.45 7.47 -3.74
CA ASN A 437 5.24 8.23 -4.09
C ASN A 437 4.03 7.41 -4.57
N SER A 438 4.06 6.09 -4.46
CA SER A 438 2.94 5.16 -4.69
C SER A 438 2.93 4.09 -3.58
N ASN A 439 2.22 2.99 -3.80
CA ASN A 439 2.18 1.80 -2.96
C ASN A 439 3.48 0.99 -2.96
N HIS A 440 4.34 1.19 -3.96
CA HIS A 440 5.55 0.41 -4.17
C HIS A 440 6.45 0.29 -2.92
N PRO A 441 6.73 1.37 -2.14
CA PRO A 441 7.54 1.27 -0.93
C PRO A 441 7.05 0.21 0.06
N VAL A 442 5.73 0.08 0.22
CA VAL A 442 5.11 -0.87 1.14
C VAL A 442 5.15 -2.28 0.55
N LEU A 443 4.98 -2.42 -0.77
CA LEU A 443 5.05 -3.72 -1.45
C LEU A 443 6.47 -4.30 -1.44
N GLU A 444 7.47 -3.44 -1.45
CA GLU A 444 8.89 -3.81 -1.46
C GLU A 444 9.44 -4.06 -0.06
N LEU A 445 8.84 -3.42 0.96
CA LEU A 445 9.27 -3.50 2.36
C LEU A 445 9.44 -4.93 2.89
N PRO A 446 8.54 -5.92 2.66
CA PRO A 446 8.75 -7.28 3.14
C PRO A 446 10.06 -7.90 2.66
N GLY A 447 10.44 -7.64 1.41
CA GLY A 447 11.68 -8.15 0.84
C GLY A 447 12.92 -7.59 1.54
N ALA A 448 12.90 -6.31 1.91
CA ALA A 448 14.00 -5.71 2.67
C ALA A 448 13.98 -6.11 4.14
N LEU A 449 12.83 -5.93 4.81
CA LEU A 449 12.68 -6.13 6.24
C LEU A 449 12.99 -7.57 6.65
N TYR A 450 12.47 -8.56 5.92
CA TYR A 450 12.75 -9.97 6.21
C TYR A 450 14.22 -10.31 5.96
N SER A 451 14.85 -9.70 4.94
CA SER A 451 16.30 -9.87 4.71
C SER A 451 17.11 -9.32 5.88
N VAL A 452 16.78 -8.12 6.37
CA VAL A 452 17.43 -7.51 7.53
C VAL A 452 17.29 -8.40 8.77
N MET A 453 16.11 -8.96 8.99
CA MET A 453 15.86 -9.90 10.09
C MET A 453 16.68 -11.19 10.02
N CYS A 454 17.19 -11.57 8.84
CA CYS A 454 18.07 -12.72 8.67
C CYS A 454 19.57 -12.39 8.78
N MET A 455 19.94 -11.12 9.01
CA MET A 455 21.34 -10.72 9.20
C MET A 455 21.78 -11.06 10.63
N GLU A 456 22.79 -11.91 10.74
CA GLU A 456 23.30 -12.40 12.03
C GLU A 456 24.18 -11.39 12.74
N ASP A 457 24.88 -10.54 11.98
CA ASP A 457 25.68 -9.45 12.54
C ASP A 457 24.76 -8.33 13.08
N ASP A 458 24.74 -8.16 14.39
CA ASP A 458 23.89 -7.20 15.09
C ASP A 458 24.12 -5.75 14.66
N ALA A 459 25.37 -5.34 14.45
CA ALA A 459 25.71 -3.96 14.08
C ALA A 459 25.29 -3.66 12.64
N VAL A 460 25.55 -4.61 11.73
CA VAL A 460 25.11 -4.52 10.34
C VAL A 460 23.58 -4.52 10.27
N ARG A 461 22.93 -5.47 10.94
CA ARG A 461 21.47 -5.56 11.00
C ARG A 461 20.85 -4.27 11.51
N LYS A 462 21.35 -3.72 12.62
CA LYS A 462 20.87 -2.44 13.15
C LYS A 462 21.00 -1.33 12.12
N THR A 463 22.16 -1.23 11.46
CA THR A 463 22.40 -0.22 10.42
C THR A 463 21.37 -0.32 9.28
N PHE A 464 21.08 -1.53 8.80
CA PHE A 464 20.06 -1.69 7.76
C PHE A 464 18.64 -1.45 8.27
N PHE A 465 18.33 -1.84 9.49
CA PHE A 465 17.02 -1.58 10.10
C PHE A 465 16.77 -0.08 10.25
N ASP A 466 17.74 0.68 10.76
CA ASP A 466 17.65 2.15 10.88
C ASP A 466 17.40 2.79 9.50
N LYS A 467 18.07 2.30 8.44
CA LYS A 467 17.83 2.74 7.06
C LYS A 467 16.41 2.46 6.56
N LEU A 468 15.81 1.33 6.95
CA LEU A 468 14.41 1.03 6.61
C LEU A 468 13.41 1.80 7.47
N LEU A 469 13.78 2.14 8.70
CA LEU A 469 12.93 2.91 9.61
C LEU A 469 12.84 4.37 9.17
N ASP A 470 13.99 5.02 8.97
CA ASP A 470 14.10 6.46 8.73
C ASP A 470 14.24 6.83 7.25
N GLY A 471 14.64 5.88 6.41
CA GLY A 471 15.01 6.11 5.02
C GLY A 471 16.48 6.50 4.87
N VAL A 472 16.97 6.49 3.63
CA VAL A 472 18.35 6.88 3.29
C VAL A 472 18.31 8.11 2.40
N GLU A 473 19.28 9.02 2.59
CA GLU A 473 19.46 10.14 1.68
C GLU A 473 19.66 9.64 0.24
N ASN A 474 18.91 10.21 -0.71
CA ASN A 474 18.93 9.81 -2.12
C ASN A 474 18.50 8.36 -2.42
N SER A 475 17.81 7.69 -1.49
CA SER A 475 17.17 6.39 -1.74
C SER A 475 15.80 6.57 -2.38
N ASN A 476 15.46 5.66 -3.30
CA ASN A 476 14.12 5.59 -3.89
C ASN A 476 13.13 4.81 -3.01
N GLN A 477 13.59 4.17 -1.93
CA GLN A 477 12.76 3.49 -0.94
C GLN A 477 12.62 4.39 0.31
N PRO A 478 11.48 5.04 0.52
CA PRO A 478 11.25 5.80 1.74
C PRO A 478 11.17 4.87 2.96
N GLY A 479 11.52 5.41 4.13
CA GLY A 479 11.47 4.69 5.40
C GLY A 479 10.05 4.43 5.92
N ILE A 480 9.91 3.51 6.86
CA ILE A 480 8.65 3.17 7.54
C ILE A 480 8.00 4.41 8.17
N ASN A 481 8.80 5.31 8.75
CA ASN A 481 8.32 6.57 9.32
C ASN A 481 7.65 7.47 8.27
N TRP A 482 8.16 7.48 7.04
CA TRP A 482 7.50 8.18 5.92
C TRP A 482 6.19 7.48 5.53
N MET A 483 6.16 6.14 5.50
CA MET A 483 4.95 5.39 5.17
C MET A 483 3.83 5.63 6.19
N LEU A 484 4.15 5.68 7.49
CA LEU A 484 3.20 6.04 8.56
C LEU A 484 2.59 7.43 8.34
N ASN A 485 3.42 8.39 7.93
CA ASN A 485 3.00 9.76 7.65
C ASN A 485 2.24 9.91 6.32
N ARG A 486 2.21 8.86 5.48
CA ARG A 486 1.53 8.90 4.18
C ARG A 486 0.03 8.65 4.27
N PHE A 487 -0.42 7.93 5.30
CA PHE A 487 -1.85 7.71 5.55
C PHE A 487 -2.60 9.04 5.70
N SER A 488 -3.78 9.13 5.08
CA SER A 488 -4.58 10.35 5.06
C SER A 488 -4.88 10.87 6.47
N ALA A 489 -4.83 12.18 6.68
CA ALA A 489 -4.91 12.75 8.03
C ALA A 489 -6.25 12.49 8.73
N GLU A 490 -7.36 12.47 7.97
CA GLU A 490 -8.71 12.30 8.55
C GLU A 490 -9.12 10.82 8.66
N ASP A 491 -9.16 10.11 7.53
CA ASP A 491 -9.69 8.73 7.51
C ASP A 491 -8.61 7.67 7.76
N ARG A 492 -7.33 8.07 7.84
CA ARG A 492 -6.18 7.19 8.07
C ARG A 492 -6.14 6.04 7.06
N LEU A 493 -6.40 6.36 5.79
CA LEU A 493 -6.37 5.44 4.65
C LEU A 493 -5.13 5.68 3.80
N TRP A 494 -4.61 4.63 3.17
CA TRP A 494 -3.56 4.79 2.18
C TRP A 494 -4.11 5.56 0.96
N PRO A 495 -3.52 6.70 0.56
CA PRO A 495 -4.18 7.68 -0.32
C PRO A 495 -4.08 7.31 -1.81
N GLU A 496 -4.68 6.17 -2.19
CA GLU A 496 -4.80 5.68 -3.56
C GLU A 496 -6.23 5.23 -3.88
N SER A 497 -6.45 4.73 -5.10
CA SER A 497 -7.71 4.06 -5.49
C SER A 497 -8.06 2.96 -4.49
N ALA A 498 -9.35 2.60 -4.38
CA ALA A 498 -9.81 1.65 -3.37
C ALA A 498 -9.02 0.31 -3.38
N GLY A 499 -8.64 -0.18 -4.57
CA GLY A 499 -7.96 -1.46 -4.73
C GLY A 499 -6.53 -1.40 -4.20
N TYR A 500 -5.75 -0.46 -4.74
CA TYR A 500 -4.35 -0.27 -4.34
C TYR A 500 -4.24 0.18 -2.89
N GLY A 501 -5.09 1.10 -2.44
CA GLY A 501 -5.13 1.58 -1.06
C GLY A 501 -5.37 0.45 -0.07
N LYS A 502 -6.40 -0.38 -0.30
CA LYS A 502 -6.75 -1.50 0.59
C LYS A 502 -5.61 -2.48 0.75
N PHE A 503 -5.05 -2.92 -0.37
CA PHE A 503 -4.02 -3.94 -0.38
C PHE A 503 -2.72 -3.46 0.26
N THR A 504 -2.34 -2.22 -0.02
CA THR A 504 -1.17 -1.56 0.59
C THR A 504 -1.34 -1.44 2.09
N HIS A 505 -2.51 -0.98 2.51
CA HIS A 505 -2.87 -0.85 3.91
C HIS A 505 -2.80 -2.21 4.65
N ALA A 506 -3.36 -3.27 4.06
CA ALA A 506 -3.33 -4.61 4.63
C ALA A 506 -1.90 -5.13 4.82
N LEU A 507 -1.03 -4.99 3.81
CA LEU A 507 0.36 -5.42 3.89
C LEU A 507 1.14 -4.60 4.91
N PHE A 508 0.89 -3.30 4.99
CA PHE A 508 1.55 -2.44 5.96
C PHE A 508 1.21 -2.83 7.41
N ILE A 509 -0.05 -3.17 7.69
CA ILE A 509 -0.46 -3.71 9.01
C ILE A 509 0.31 -5.00 9.35
N GLN A 510 0.51 -5.90 8.37
CA GLN A 510 1.36 -7.09 8.60
C GLN A 510 2.80 -6.69 8.93
N MET A 511 3.37 -5.72 8.22
CA MET A 511 4.73 -5.25 8.48
C MET A 511 4.85 -4.55 9.84
N MET A 512 3.82 -3.83 10.28
CA MET A 512 3.77 -3.24 11.63
C MET A 512 3.86 -4.32 12.71
N ASP A 513 3.15 -5.46 12.57
CA ASP A 513 3.27 -6.59 13.53
C ASP A 513 4.68 -7.17 13.54
N VAL A 514 5.30 -7.32 12.36
CA VAL A 514 6.67 -7.84 12.23
C VAL A 514 7.69 -6.90 12.88
N VAL A 515 7.58 -5.58 12.65
CA VAL A 515 8.43 -4.57 13.30
C VAL A 515 8.21 -4.57 14.81
N ASP A 516 6.96 -4.62 15.27
CA ASP A 516 6.62 -4.62 16.71
C ASP A 516 7.13 -5.87 17.44
N ARG A 517 7.26 -7.02 16.76
CA ARG A 517 7.90 -8.21 17.33
C ARG A 517 9.41 -8.06 17.48
N TYR A 518 10.04 -7.40 16.52
CA TYR A 518 11.49 -7.21 16.47
C TYR A 518 11.97 -6.08 17.39
N GLN A 519 11.23 -4.96 17.45
CA GLN A 519 11.53 -3.76 18.24
C GLN A 519 10.26 -3.27 18.96
N PRO A 520 9.76 -4.01 19.97
CA PRO A 520 8.54 -3.66 20.70
C PRO A 520 8.60 -2.27 21.36
N GLU A 521 9.78 -1.77 21.69
CA GLU A 521 10.02 -0.44 22.24
C GLU A 521 9.60 0.71 21.33
N LEU A 522 9.49 0.48 20.01
CA LEU A 522 8.98 1.47 19.06
C LEU A 522 7.48 1.73 19.26
N ASN A 523 6.76 0.79 19.90
CA ASN A 523 5.32 0.86 20.12
C ASN A 523 4.56 1.18 18.81
N ILE A 524 5.03 0.63 17.67
CA ILE A 524 4.53 1.02 16.34
C ILE A 524 3.06 0.67 16.17
N VAL A 525 2.60 -0.46 16.76
CA VAL A 525 1.20 -0.89 16.75
C VAL A 525 0.35 -0.02 17.67
N GLU A 526 0.80 0.23 18.90
CA GLU A 526 0.13 1.09 19.88
C GLU A 526 -0.09 2.50 19.35
N ASN A 527 0.96 3.11 18.80
CA ASN A 527 0.96 4.50 18.36
C ASN A 527 0.16 4.73 17.08
N ASN A 528 -0.17 3.65 16.35
CA ASN A 528 -0.86 3.72 15.06
C ASN A 528 -2.04 2.74 15.00
N LYS A 529 -2.74 2.56 16.12
CA LYS A 529 -3.92 1.70 16.22
C LYS A 529 -5.07 2.18 15.31
N ASP A 530 -5.12 3.47 15.03
CA ASP A 530 -6.06 4.12 14.13
C ASP A 530 -5.95 3.61 12.68
N ILE A 531 -4.73 3.34 12.18
CA ILE A 531 -4.48 2.67 10.89
C ILE A 531 -5.12 1.27 10.91
N ILE A 532 -4.92 0.50 11.98
CA ILE A 532 -5.49 -0.84 12.11
C ILE A 532 -7.04 -0.79 12.16
N GLU A 533 -7.62 0.24 12.78
CA GLU A 533 -9.07 0.38 12.90
C GLU A 533 -9.74 0.93 11.64
N SER A 534 -9.05 1.76 10.85
CA SER A 534 -9.61 2.42 9.66
C SER A 534 -9.79 1.46 8.48
N ILE A 535 -8.98 0.41 8.36
CA ILE A 535 -9.10 -0.56 7.25
C ILE A 535 -10.44 -1.32 7.22
N PHE A 536 -11.19 -1.36 8.34
CA PHE A 536 -12.54 -1.93 8.37
C PHE A 536 -13.51 -1.18 7.45
N ILE A 537 -13.18 0.05 7.02
CA ILE A 537 -13.97 0.82 6.06
C ILE A 537 -14.24 0.07 4.76
N TYR A 538 -13.35 -0.83 4.35
CA TYR A 538 -13.51 -1.56 3.10
C TYR A 538 -14.69 -2.54 3.12
N GLU A 539 -15.19 -2.95 4.30
CA GLU A 539 -16.47 -3.67 4.42
C GLU A 539 -17.67 -2.76 4.10
N ASN A 540 -17.55 -1.46 4.38
CA ASN A 540 -18.53 -0.44 4.05
C ASN A 540 -18.40 0.06 2.59
N PHE A 541 -17.37 -0.37 1.86
CA PHE A 541 -17.24 -0.11 0.42
C PHE A 541 -17.86 -1.23 -0.45
N LEU A 542 -18.41 -2.27 0.19
CA LEU A 542 -19.17 -3.31 -0.50
C LEU A 542 -20.62 -2.87 -0.72
N TYR A 543 -21.09 -3.00 -1.95
CA TYR A 543 -22.50 -2.96 -2.32
C TYR A 543 -23.26 -4.16 -1.75
N PRO A 544 -24.59 -4.10 -1.64
CA PRO A 544 -25.39 -5.22 -1.14
C PRO A 544 -25.19 -6.56 -1.87
N ASN A 545 -24.75 -6.55 -3.13
CA ASN A 545 -24.43 -7.77 -3.90
C ASN A 545 -22.98 -8.27 -3.73
N GLY A 546 -22.21 -7.66 -2.82
CA GLY A 546 -20.82 -7.99 -2.51
C GLY A 546 -19.76 -7.33 -3.41
N ALA A 547 -20.13 -6.60 -4.47
CA ALA A 547 -19.16 -5.89 -5.30
C ALA A 547 -18.59 -4.67 -4.57
N THR A 548 -17.32 -4.33 -4.77
CA THR A 548 -16.75 -3.07 -4.24
C THR A 548 -17.08 -1.87 -5.12
N ILE A 549 -17.17 -0.67 -4.54
CA ILE A 549 -17.17 0.60 -5.28
C ILE A 549 -15.91 0.73 -6.14
N ALA A 550 -16.04 1.38 -7.31
CA ALA A 550 -15.00 1.37 -8.34
C ALA A 550 -14.29 2.71 -8.58
N TYR A 551 -13.98 3.49 -7.54
CA TYR A 551 -13.23 4.75 -7.73
C TYR A 551 -11.75 4.51 -8.06
N GLY A 552 -11.29 5.10 -9.18
CA GLY A 552 -9.92 4.98 -9.67
C GLY A 552 -9.60 3.60 -10.25
N ASP A 553 -8.32 3.24 -10.34
CA ASP A 553 -7.95 1.91 -10.85
C ASP A 553 -8.30 0.81 -9.84
N ILE A 554 -9.43 0.15 -10.06
CA ILE A 554 -9.86 -1.03 -9.31
C ILE A 554 -10.78 -1.92 -10.17
N GLY A 555 -10.75 -3.22 -9.88
CA GLY A 555 -11.77 -4.18 -10.32
C GLY A 555 -12.80 -4.47 -9.21
N ARG A 556 -14.09 -4.55 -9.56
CA ARG A 556 -15.20 -4.81 -8.61
C ARG A 556 -15.12 -6.15 -7.89
N THR A 557 -14.36 -7.09 -8.45
CA THR A 557 -14.13 -8.42 -7.86
C THR A 557 -13.08 -8.39 -6.74
N PHE A 558 -12.40 -7.26 -6.53
CA PHE A 558 -11.36 -7.11 -5.52
C PHE A 558 -11.96 -7.05 -4.10
N THR A 559 -12.44 -8.18 -3.60
CA THR A 559 -13.29 -8.33 -2.40
C THR A 559 -12.72 -9.32 -1.38
N ASP A 560 -11.54 -9.88 -1.60
CA ASP A 560 -10.87 -10.71 -0.59
C ASP A 560 -10.35 -9.83 0.56
N HIS A 561 -11.06 -9.86 1.69
CA HIS A 561 -10.72 -9.16 2.93
C HIS A 561 -10.28 -10.10 4.06
N ALA A 562 -10.38 -11.42 3.86
CA ALA A 562 -10.20 -12.37 4.95
C ALA A 562 -8.76 -12.35 5.51
N HIS A 563 -7.75 -12.15 4.64
CA HIS A 563 -6.35 -12.06 5.08
C HIS A 563 -6.07 -10.80 5.93
N ILE A 564 -6.82 -9.71 5.70
CA ILE A 564 -6.72 -8.47 6.46
C ILE A 564 -7.12 -8.74 7.91
N PHE A 565 -8.34 -9.24 8.10
CA PHE A 565 -8.89 -9.43 9.44
C PHE A 565 -8.21 -10.56 10.21
N ARG A 566 -7.59 -11.55 9.55
CA ARG A 566 -6.72 -12.53 10.22
C ARG A 566 -5.48 -11.86 10.83
N SER A 567 -4.86 -10.93 10.09
CA SER A 567 -3.70 -10.17 10.59
C SER A 567 -4.08 -9.31 11.79
N ILE A 568 -5.20 -8.59 11.69
CA ILE A 568 -5.75 -7.77 12.79
C ILE A 568 -6.10 -8.63 13.99
N LEU A 569 -6.75 -9.78 13.77
CA LEU A 569 -7.11 -10.70 14.84
C LEU A 569 -5.87 -11.23 15.58
N LYS A 570 -4.80 -11.58 14.84
CA LYS A 570 -3.53 -11.99 15.43
C LYS A 570 -2.87 -10.87 16.24
N ILE A 571 -2.84 -9.65 15.71
CA ILE A 571 -2.31 -8.47 16.43
C ILE A 571 -3.12 -8.22 17.71
N ALA A 572 -4.45 -8.18 17.59
CA ALA A 572 -5.33 -7.90 18.71
C ALA A 572 -5.25 -8.97 19.81
N ASP A 573 -5.11 -10.25 19.44
CA ASP A 573 -4.88 -11.35 20.37
C ASP A 573 -3.54 -11.20 21.10
N ARG A 574 -2.45 -10.93 20.36
CA ARG A 574 -1.11 -10.71 20.93
C ARG A 574 -1.05 -9.52 21.89
N LYS A 575 -1.72 -8.42 21.54
CA LYS A 575 -1.69 -7.15 22.30
C LYS A 575 -2.80 -7.05 23.35
N GLY A 576 -3.71 -8.02 23.44
CA GLY A 576 -4.82 -8.01 24.39
C GLY A 576 -5.95 -7.02 24.07
N TYR A 577 -6.07 -6.58 22.80
CA TYR A 577 -7.09 -5.62 22.37
C TYR A 577 -8.45 -6.31 22.16
N THR A 578 -9.16 -6.57 23.26
CA THR A 578 -10.42 -7.35 23.26
C THR A 578 -11.49 -6.81 22.29
N ALA A 579 -11.71 -5.48 22.25
CA ALA A 579 -12.70 -4.89 21.34
C ALA A 579 -12.34 -5.12 19.86
N LEU A 580 -11.07 -4.91 19.50
CA LEU A 580 -10.57 -5.11 18.14
C LEU A 580 -10.56 -6.60 17.76
N LYS A 581 -10.22 -7.48 18.71
CA LYS A 581 -10.29 -8.94 18.57
C LYS A 581 -11.71 -9.37 18.22
N ASN A 582 -12.70 -8.92 18.99
CA ASN A 582 -14.11 -9.25 18.76
C ASN A 582 -14.63 -8.70 17.42
N ARG A 583 -14.26 -7.46 17.08
CA ARG A 583 -14.59 -6.83 15.79
C ARG A 583 -14.04 -7.65 14.61
N ALA A 584 -12.74 -7.95 14.61
CA ALA A 584 -12.09 -8.75 13.57
C ALA A 584 -12.66 -10.19 13.48
N ALA A 585 -12.93 -10.83 14.62
CA ALA A 585 -13.50 -12.18 14.66
C ALA A 585 -14.92 -12.22 14.09
N THR A 586 -15.77 -11.24 14.43
CA THR A 586 -17.14 -11.15 13.91
C THR A 586 -17.13 -10.91 12.39
N THR A 587 -16.24 -10.04 11.89
CA THR A 587 -16.06 -9.80 10.45
C THR A 587 -15.56 -11.03 9.70
N LEU A 588 -14.57 -11.74 10.24
CA LEU A 588 -14.11 -13.01 9.64
C LEU A 588 -15.21 -14.08 9.64
N GLN A 589 -15.98 -14.18 10.72
CA GLN A 589 -17.05 -15.16 10.82
C GLN A 589 -18.13 -14.92 9.76
N LYS A 590 -18.47 -13.65 9.47
CA LYS A 590 -19.35 -13.29 8.36
C LYS A 590 -18.79 -13.77 7.02
N ILE A 591 -17.53 -13.42 6.72
CA ILE A 591 -16.87 -13.79 5.45
C ILE A 591 -16.83 -15.32 5.29
N TYR A 592 -16.45 -16.05 6.34
CA TYR A 592 -16.39 -17.51 6.30
C TYR A 592 -17.78 -18.12 6.16
N PHE A 593 -18.79 -17.59 6.83
CA PHE A 593 -20.16 -18.04 6.69
C PHE A 593 -20.66 -17.91 5.24
N GLU A 594 -20.43 -16.76 4.61
CA GLU A 594 -20.80 -16.50 3.20
C GLU A 594 -20.05 -17.41 2.22
N GLN A 595 -18.84 -17.88 2.57
CA GLN A 595 -18.03 -18.82 1.79
C GLN A 595 -18.36 -20.30 2.05
N GLY A 596 -19.36 -20.61 2.89
CA GLY A 596 -19.74 -21.99 3.23
C GLY A 596 -18.85 -22.63 4.31
N GLY A 597 -18.21 -21.80 5.14
CA GLY A 597 -17.33 -22.20 6.25
C GLY A 597 -15.85 -21.91 5.98
N TYR A 598 -15.03 -22.03 7.02
CA TYR A 598 -13.60 -21.80 6.91
C TYR A 598 -12.84 -23.05 6.44
N ASN A 599 -12.67 -23.17 5.12
CA ASN A 599 -11.99 -24.29 4.46
C ASN A 599 -10.73 -23.82 3.71
N PRO A 600 -9.66 -23.42 4.41
CA PRO A 600 -8.49 -22.81 3.77
C PRO A 600 -7.70 -23.79 2.90
N THR A 601 -7.10 -23.28 1.83
CA THR A 601 -6.28 -24.06 0.90
C THR A 601 -4.89 -23.47 0.73
N ILE A 602 -3.90 -24.31 0.42
CA ILE A 602 -2.53 -23.89 0.11
C ILE A 602 -2.27 -24.05 -1.39
N THR A 603 -2.11 -22.93 -2.06
CA THR A 603 -1.81 -22.85 -3.49
C THR A 603 -0.40 -22.30 -3.76
N ASN A 604 0.06 -22.40 -5.02
CA ASN A 604 1.27 -21.70 -5.45
C ASN A 604 0.99 -20.21 -5.70
N GLN A 605 0.65 -19.47 -4.64
CA GLN A 605 0.39 -18.04 -4.71
C GLN A 605 1.56 -17.30 -5.33
N ARG A 606 1.22 -16.35 -6.20
CA ARG A 606 2.18 -15.54 -6.96
C ARG A 606 2.95 -14.60 -6.03
N LEU A 607 2.26 -13.59 -5.51
CA LEU A 607 2.85 -12.47 -4.78
C LEU A 607 2.88 -12.75 -3.27
N GLU A 608 2.25 -11.90 -2.48
CA GLU A 608 2.17 -11.96 -1.02
C GLU A 608 1.67 -13.33 -0.59
N TRP A 609 2.50 -14.03 0.16
CA TRP A 609 2.35 -15.46 0.43
C TRP A 609 1.50 -15.68 1.69
N ASN A 610 0.21 -15.35 1.59
CA ASN A 610 -0.76 -15.37 2.68
C ASN A 610 -1.31 -16.79 3.00
N ASP A 611 -1.34 -17.72 2.04
CA ASP A 611 -1.99 -19.03 2.22
C ASP A 611 -1.39 -19.81 3.41
N PRO A 612 -0.07 -20.04 3.49
CA PRO A 612 0.53 -20.77 4.61
C PRO A 612 0.58 -19.95 5.90
N LEU A 613 0.61 -18.61 5.80
CA LEU A 613 0.61 -17.70 6.95
C LEU A 613 -0.61 -17.94 7.85
N GLN A 614 -1.73 -18.37 7.28
CA GLN A 614 -2.94 -18.73 8.02
C GLN A 614 -2.71 -19.81 9.07
N LEU A 615 -1.77 -20.74 8.86
CA LEU A 615 -1.46 -21.77 9.86
C LEU A 615 -0.77 -21.17 11.10
N PHE A 616 0.00 -20.11 10.91
CA PHE A 616 0.81 -19.45 11.94
C PHE A 616 0.08 -18.31 12.63
N TRP A 617 -0.68 -17.53 11.88
CA TRP A 617 -1.43 -16.36 12.36
C TRP A 617 -2.93 -16.61 12.50
N GLY A 618 -3.40 -17.81 12.15
CA GLY A 618 -4.78 -18.21 12.37
C GLY A 618 -5.12 -18.28 13.86
N VAL A 619 -6.16 -17.56 14.23
CA VAL A 619 -6.79 -17.63 15.55
C VAL A 619 -8.13 -18.33 15.34
N HIS A 620 -8.41 -19.35 16.15
CA HIS A 620 -9.70 -20.03 16.07
C HIS A 620 -10.83 -19.09 16.50
N ILE A 621 -11.88 -19.05 15.67
CA ILE A 621 -13.12 -18.34 15.92
C ILE A 621 -14.15 -19.41 16.28
N GLY A 622 -14.69 -19.35 17.49
CA GLY A 622 -15.71 -20.29 17.95
C GLY A 622 -17.05 -20.03 17.28
N ASP A 623 -17.88 -21.07 17.19
CA ASP A 623 -19.21 -21.02 16.55
C ASP A 623 -20.17 -20.07 17.28
N GLU A 624 -19.89 -19.73 18.54
CA GLU A 624 -20.63 -18.75 19.34
C GLU A 624 -20.38 -17.30 18.93
N ILE A 625 -19.33 -17.02 18.16
CA ILE A 625 -19.05 -15.67 17.66
C ILE A 625 -20.07 -15.32 16.58
N SER A 626 -20.69 -14.15 16.72
CA SER A 626 -21.66 -13.64 15.76
C SER A 626 -21.06 -13.50 14.36
N ASN A 627 -21.83 -13.82 13.34
CA ASN A 627 -21.50 -13.58 11.93
C ASN A 627 -22.11 -12.25 11.41
N ALA A 628 -22.47 -11.33 12.30
CA ALA A 628 -23.03 -10.02 11.91
C ALA A 628 -22.06 -9.14 11.10
N GLY A 629 -20.76 -9.39 11.25
CA GLY A 629 -19.67 -8.67 10.60
C GLY A 629 -19.45 -7.25 11.11
N GLU A 630 -18.78 -6.46 10.28
CA GLU A 630 -18.51 -5.05 10.55
C GLU A 630 -19.80 -4.22 10.53
N HIS A 631 -19.87 -3.20 11.40
CA HIS A 631 -21.01 -2.29 11.39
C HIS A 631 -21.07 -1.53 10.06
N ASN A 632 -22.30 -1.38 9.60
CA ASN A 632 -22.61 -1.14 8.21
C ASN A 632 -23.27 0.25 8.13
N TYR A 633 -22.45 1.30 8.15
CA TYR A 633 -22.89 2.69 8.28
C TYR A 633 -23.68 3.18 7.07
N THR A 634 -24.71 4.00 7.30
CA THR A 634 -25.48 4.68 6.24
C THR A 634 -24.61 5.61 5.40
N THR A 635 -23.59 6.23 6.01
CA THR A 635 -22.67 7.13 5.30
C THR A 635 -21.24 6.85 5.74
N VAL A 636 -20.35 6.72 4.76
CA VAL A 636 -18.90 6.71 4.97
C VAL A 636 -18.20 7.55 3.91
N LYS A 637 -16.90 7.82 4.10
CA LYS A 637 -16.12 8.65 3.17
C LYS A 637 -14.68 8.19 3.02
N ALA A 638 -14.03 8.70 1.98
CA ALA A 638 -12.57 8.74 1.86
C ALA A 638 -12.17 10.15 1.39
N THR A 639 -11.81 11.02 2.34
CA THR A 639 -11.51 12.44 2.12
C THR A 639 -10.40 12.63 1.08
N HIS A 640 -9.37 11.78 1.05
CA HIS A 640 -8.26 11.91 0.09
C HIS A 640 -8.71 11.77 -1.37
N ALA A 641 -9.79 11.04 -1.61
CA ALA A 641 -10.36 10.80 -2.93
C ALA A 641 -11.67 11.56 -3.15
N GLY A 642 -12.02 12.48 -2.25
CA GLY A 642 -13.29 13.21 -2.30
C GLY A 642 -14.52 12.29 -2.33
N VAL A 643 -14.42 11.04 -1.85
CA VAL A 643 -15.50 10.05 -1.95
C VAL A 643 -16.45 10.18 -0.75
N VAL A 644 -17.74 10.19 -1.02
CA VAL A 644 -18.82 9.92 -0.05
C VAL A 644 -19.69 8.79 -0.58
N MET A 645 -20.00 7.82 0.28
CA MET A 645 -20.91 6.72 -0.03
C MET A 645 -22.10 6.83 0.90
N GLN A 646 -23.32 6.72 0.34
CA GLN A 646 -24.54 6.58 1.12
C GLN A 646 -25.31 5.32 0.73
N ARG A 647 -25.95 4.70 1.71
CA ARG A 647 -26.78 3.51 1.51
C ARG A 647 -28.05 3.55 2.35
N ASN A 648 -29.08 2.90 1.83
CA ASN A 648 -30.34 2.68 2.51
C ASN A 648 -30.71 1.20 2.42
N TYR A 649 -30.79 0.54 3.57
CA TYR A 649 -31.07 -0.88 3.66
C TYR A 649 -32.55 -1.20 3.42
N SER A 650 -32.80 -2.39 2.87
CA SER A 650 -34.11 -3.01 2.87
C SER A 650 -34.13 -4.25 3.76
N ASP A 651 -35.14 -4.36 4.60
CA ASP A 651 -35.40 -5.57 5.39
C ASP A 651 -35.94 -6.74 4.54
N ILE A 652 -36.29 -6.48 3.28
CA ILE A 652 -36.80 -7.47 2.32
C ILE A 652 -35.83 -7.53 1.16
N ASP A 653 -35.03 -8.59 1.10
CA ASP A 653 -34.06 -8.83 0.03
C ASP A 653 -33.21 -7.59 -0.26
N ASN A 654 -32.26 -7.32 0.64
CA ASN A 654 -31.42 -6.13 0.55
C ASN A 654 -30.54 -6.10 -0.71
N GLU A 655 -30.24 -7.26 -1.31
CA GLU A 655 -29.56 -7.30 -2.60
C GLU A 655 -30.46 -6.73 -3.70
N GLN A 656 -31.72 -7.18 -3.77
CA GLN A 656 -32.65 -6.66 -4.78
C GLN A 656 -33.12 -5.22 -4.50
N ASN A 657 -33.50 -4.92 -3.26
CA ASN A 657 -34.21 -3.69 -2.90
C ASN A 657 -33.34 -2.66 -2.18
N GLY A 658 -32.09 -2.99 -1.84
CA GLY A 658 -31.14 -2.05 -1.26
C GLY A 658 -30.81 -0.92 -2.23
N LEU A 659 -30.61 0.27 -1.68
CA LEU A 659 -30.15 1.43 -2.42
C LEU A 659 -28.78 1.84 -1.88
N MET A 660 -27.84 2.12 -2.75
CA MET A 660 -26.53 2.64 -2.40
C MET A 660 -25.97 3.46 -3.57
N TYR A 661 -25.30 4.56 -3.27
CA TYR A 661 -24.54 5.32 -4.25
C TYR A 661 -23.20 5.71 -3.64
N TYR A 662 -22.22 5.98 -4.49
CA TYR A 662 -21.11 6.86 -4.11
C TYR A 662 -21.06 8.06 -5.06
N THR A 663 -20.55 9.18 -4.55
CA THR A 663 -20.06 10.27 -5.38
C THR A 663 -18.64 10.63 -4.96
N GLY A 664 -17.80 11.02 -5.93
CA GLY A 664 -16.43 11.37 -5.62
C GLY A 664 -15.54 11.59 -6.83
N GLY A 665 -14.25 11.76 -6.56
CA GLY A 665 -13.24 12.22 -7.51
C GLY A 665 -12.19 13.08 -6.80
N GLY A 666 -11.08 13.35 -7.46
CA GLY A 666 -9.99 14.15 -6.88
C GLY A 666 -8.61 13.63 -7.23
N THR A 667 -7.58 14.34 -6.78
CA THR A 667 -6.18 13.93 -6.99
C THR A 667 -5.74 12.90 -5.95
N TYR A 668 -5.42 11.71 -6.41
CA TYR A 668 -4.72 10.66 -5.66
C TYR A 668 -3.93 9.78 -6.64
N VAL A 669 -3.11 8.85 -6.14
CA VAL A 669 -2.37 7.94 -7.03
C VAL A 669 -3.33 6.87 -7.56
N HIS A 670 -3.22 6.54 -8.85
CA HIS A 670 -4.18 5.69 -9.57
C HIS A 670 -5.59 6.30 -9.64
N ALA A 671 -5.69 7.64 -9.63
CA ALA A 671 -6.94 8.36 -9.80
C ALA A 671 -7.40 8.43 -11.26
N HIS A 672 -8.70 8.61 -11.45
CA HIS A 672 -9.31 8.99 -12.72
C HIS A 672 -9.77 10.46 -12.67
N ALA A 673 -9.84 11.11 -13.82
CA ALA A 673 -10.42 12.45 -13.91
C ALA A 673 -11.91 12.36 -14.27
N GLY A 674 -12.74 12.23 -13.23
CA GLY A 674 -14.19 12.10 -13.37
C GLY A 674 -15.02 13.32 -12.97
N GLY A 675 -14.40 14.44 -12.56
CA GLY A 675 -15.14 15.51 -11.89
C GLY A 675 -15.83 14.97 -10.63
N ILE A 676 -17.07 15.39 -10.35
CA ILE A 676 -17.91 14.75 -9.31
C ILE A 676 -18.65 13.55 -9.92
N ASP A 677 -17.98 12.40 -10.00
CA ASP A 677 -18.53 11.13 -10.50
C ASP A 677 -19.61 10.55 -9.58
N MET A 678 -20.41 9.62 -10.10
CA MET A 678 -21.45 8.91 -9.36
C MET A 678 -21.59 7.45 -9.80
N GLU A 679 -21.72 6.55 -8.84
CA GLU A 679 -22.26 5.20 -9.06
C GLU A 679 -23.61 5.00 -8.38
N LEU A 680 -24.50 4.26 -9.04
CA LEU A 680 -25.80 3.87 -8.48
C LEU A 680 -25.94 2.35 -8.38
N TYR A 681 -26.39 1.87 -7.23
CA TYR A 681 -26.78 0.49 -6.99
C TYR A 681 -28.30 0.35 -6.87
N GLY A 682 -28.85 -0.75 -7.34
CA GLY A 682 -30.25 -1.14 -7.11
C GLY A 682 -30.67 -2.27 -8.04
N ALA A 683 -31.78 -2.92 -7.71
CA ALA A 683 -32.28 -4.10 -8.42
C ALA A 683 -31.22 -5.22 -8.54
N GLY A 684 -30.36 -5.39 -7.53
CA GLY A 684 -29.28 -6.40 -7.53
C GLY A 684 -27.98 -5.99 -8.24
N TYR A 685 -27.93 -4.84 -8.92
CA TYR A 685 -26.79 -4.42 -9.74
C TYR A 685 -26.18 -3.11 -9.30
N VAL A 686 -24.89 -2.93 -9.62
CA VAL A 686 -24.32 -1.59 -9.82
C VAL A 686 -24.86 -1.09 -11.16
N ILE A 687 -26.09 -0.57 -11.12
CA ILE A 687 -26.96 -0.35 -12.28
C ILE A 687 -26.63 0.94 -13.04
N GLY A 688 -26.00 1.91 -12.37
CA GLY A 688 -25.34 3.06 -12.99
C GLY A 688 -23.85 3.01 -12.67
N PRO A 689 -23.06 2.18 -13.36
CA PRO A 689 -21.68 1.90 -12.98
C PRO A 689 -20.68 2.95 -13.48
N ASP A 690 -19.60 3.13 -12.74
CA ASP A 690 -18.35 3.68 -13.25
C ASP A 690 -17.63 2.64 -14.12
N TYR A 691 -16.75 3.08 -15.03
CA TYR A 691 -15.99 2.22 -15.91
C TYR A 691 -15.02 1.25 -15.19
N GLY A 692 -14.29 1.72 -14.17
CA GLY A 692 -13.25 0.97 -13.44
C GLY A 692 -11.89 0.88 -14.15
N ALA A 693 -11.07 -0.15 -13.85
CA ALA A 693 -9.72 -0.27 -14.40
C ALA A 693 -9.65 -0.87 -15.82
N ALA A 694 -8.78 -0.32 -16.67
CA ALA A 694 -8.34 -0.96 -17.92
C ALA A 694 -6.87 -1.41 -17.82
N ALA A 695 -6.41 -2.17 -18.81
CA ALA A 695 -4.99 -2.54 -18.88
C ALA A 695 -4.14 -1.26 -18.98
N PHE A 696 -3.23 -1.08 -18.02
CA PHE A 696 -2.34 0.07 -17.95
C PHE A 696 -1.55 0.23 -19.25
N GLU A 697 -1.26 1.48 -19.64
CA GLU A 697 -0.58 1.85 -20.90
C GLU A 697 -1.30 1.47 -22.20
N SER A 698 -2.55 0.95 -22.15
CA SER A 698 -3.35 0.76 -23.36
C SER A 698 -4.03 2.06 -23.80
N ASP A 699 -4.29 2.23 -25.10
CA ASP A 699 -5.04 3.40 -25.62
C ASP A 699 -6.41 3.57 -24.93
N LEU A 700 -7.09 2.45 -24.63
CA LEU A 700 -8.37 2.49 -23.93
C LEU A 700 -8.22 3.04 -22.50
N HIS A 701 -7.15 2.67 -21.79
CA HIS A 701 -6.84 3.24 -20.49
C HIS A 701 -6.47 4.72 -20.61
N GLU A 702 -5.56 5.04 -21.52
CA GLU A 702 -4.95 6.36 -21.68
C GLU A 702 -5.80 7.40 -22.38
N GLN A 703 -6.88 7.02 -23.04
CA GLN A 703 -7.72 7.97 -23.78
C GLN A 703 -9.15 8.01 -23.23
N TYR A 704 -9.64 6.91 -22.65
CA TYR A 704 -11.02 6.78 -22.20
C TYR A 704 -11.15 6.53 -20.70
N ALA A 705 -10.63 5.41 -20.19
CA ALA A 705 -10.96 4.89 -18.86
C ALA A 705 -10.72 5.88 -17.71
N VAL A 706 -9.70 6.72 -17.85
CA VAL A 706 -9.30 7.68 -16.81
C VAL A 706 -9.71 9.13 -17.14
N SER A 707 -10.54 9.32 -18.16
CA SER A 707 -11.02 10.61 -18.67
C SER A 707 -12.51 10.80 -18.39
N HIS A 708 -12.97 12.06 -18.30
CA HIS A 708 -14.36 12.42 -17.93
C HIS A 708 -15.45 11.61 -18.65
N ALA A 709 -15.25 11.24 -19.92
CA ALA A 709 -16.22 10.47 -20.68
C ALA A 709 -16.43 9.01 -20.21
N ALA A 710 -15.58 8.47 -19.34
CA ALA A 710 -15.79 7.16 -18.72
C ALA A 710 -16.66 7.20 -17.46
N HIS A 711 -17.03 8.40 -17.00
CA HIS A 711 -17.64 8.65 -15.69
C HIS A 711 -19.06 9.22 -15.83
N ASN A 712 -19.85 9.13 -14.75
CA ASN A 712 -21.20 9.67 -14.69
C ASN A 712 -21.17 11.12 -14.19
N THR A 713 -20.71 12.04 -15.05
CA THR A 713 -20.33 13.41 -14.67
C THR A 713 -20.81 14.46 -15.69
N ILE A 714 -20.36 15.71 -15.55
CA ILE A 714 -20.58 16.78 -16.53
C ILE A 714 -19.29 17.09 -17.30
N ILE A 715 -19.38 17.09 -18.64
CA ILE A 715 -18.37 17.66 -19.53
C ILE A 715 -18.82 19.07 -19.92
N VAL A 716 -17.94 20.05 -19.75
CA VAL A 716 -18.22 21.47 -20.07
C VAL A 716 -17.57 21.83 -21.39
N ASN A 717 -18.34 22.43 -22.30
CA ASN A 717 -17.92 22.88 -23.63
C ASN A 717 -17.22 21.80 -24.51
N GLY A 718 -17.35 20.52 -24.16
CA GLY A 718 -16.64 19.42 -24.82
C GLY A 718 -15.13 19.44 -24.60
N SER A 719 -14.62 20.12 -23.57
CA SER A 719 -13.19 20.40 -23.40
C SER A 719 -12.58 20.02 -22.04
N SER A 720 -13.32 19.29 -21.19
CA SER A 720 -12.83 18.83 -19.88
C SER A 720 -11.54 17.98 -19.98
N ARG A 721 -10.53 18.35 -19.21
CA ARG A 721 -9.17 17.80 -19.19
C ARG A 721 -8.95 16.92 -17.97
N ARG A 722 -8.06 15.92 -18.11
CA ARG A 722 -7.59 15.07 -17.01
C ARG A 722 -6.27 15.55 -16.40
N GLY A 723 -6.29 16.76 -15.86
CA GLY A 723 -5.13 17.41 -15.24
C GLY A 723 -4.25 18.21 -16.19
N VAL A 724 -3.13 18.72 -15.65
CA VAL A 724 -2.18 19.54 -16.43
C VAL A 724 -1.42 18.69 -17.46
N PRO A 725 -1.03 19.24 -18.62
CA PRO A 725 -0.42 18.47 -19.72
C PRO A 725 0.79 17.59 -19.35
N ASN A 726 1.54 17.95 -18.31
CA ASN A 726 2.76 17.24 -17.88
C ASN A 726 2.54 16.22 -16.74
N SER A 727 1.31 16.02 -16.28
CA SER A 727 0.99 15.02 -15.24
C SER A 727 1.14 13.59 -15.77
N GLY A 728 1.75 12.66 -15.03
CA GLY A 728 1.77 11.25 -15.43
C GLY A 728 0.38 10.60 -15.32
N THR A 729 0.12 9.50 -16.04
CA THR A 729 -1.19 8.80 -16.08
C THR A 729 -1.77 8.47 -14.71
N TRP A 730 -0.93 8.00 -13.79
CA TRP A 730 -1.29 7.66 -12.41
C TRP A 730 -1.59 8.85 -11.48
N ASN A 731 -1.27 10.09 -11.90
CA ASN A 731 -1.49 11.31 -11.12
C ASN A 731 -2.41 12.24 -11.90
N ASN A 732 -3.61 11.77 -12.22
CA ASN A 732 -4.64 12.66 -12.78
C ASN A 732 -4.93 13.75 -11.74
N ILE A 733 -4.41 14.95 -12.01
CA ILE A 733 -4.57 16.09 -11.11
C ILE A 733 -5.97 16.66 -11.36
N THR A 734 -6.80 16.65 -10.34
CA THR A 734 -8.08 17.36 -10.24
C THR A 734 -8.15 18.05 -8.89
N ASP A 735 -8.78 19.21 -8.81
CA ASP A 735 -8.93 19.89 -7.53
C ASP A 735 -9.75 19.05 -6.54
N THR A 736 -9.53 19.31 -5.26
CA THR A 736 -10.14 18.50 -4.19
C THR A 736 -11.65 18.73 -4.16
N ILE A 737 -12.42 17.64 -4.16
CA ILE A 737 -13.87 17.70 -3.99
C ILE A 737 -14.20 17.86 -2.50
N ALA A 738 -14.88 18.94 -2.16
CA ALA A 738 -15.28 19.23 -0.79
C ALA A 738 -16.69 18.69 -0.49
N LEU A 739 -16.82 17.91 0.59
CA LEU A 739 -18.12 17.52 1.14
C LEU A 739 -18.74 18.72 1.88
N GLN A 740 -19.71 19.39 1.27
CA GLN A 740 -20.33 20.62 1.77
C GLN A 740 -21.39 20.34 2.85
N ALA A 741 -22.22 19.33 2.63
CA ALA A 741 -23.29 18.95 3.54
C ALA A 741 -23.65 17.49 3.35
N VAL A 742 -24.12 16.84 4.42
CA VAL A 742 -24.47 15.43 4.41
C VAL A 742 -25.34 15.10 5.61
N GLU A 743 -26.34 14.25 5.42
CA GLU A 743 -27.08 13.61 6.51
C GLU A 743 -27.43 12.17 6.10
N PRO A 744 -27.13 11.18 6.97
CA PRO A 744 -26.35 11.32 8.21
C PRO A 744 -24.91 11.74 7.95
N LYS A 745 -24.28 12.34 8.95
CA LYS A 745 -22.83 12.56 8.92
C LYS A 745 -22.11 11.21 8.86
N PRO A 746 -20.92 11.11 8.21
CA PRO A 746 -20.18 9.85 8.16
C PRO A 746 -20.03 9.22 9.55
N TYR A 747 -20.29 7.92 9.62
CA TYR A 747 -20.22 7.09 10.83
C TYR A 747 -21.30 7.38 11.91
N GLU A 748 -22.28 8.23 11.63
CA GLU A 748 -23.41 8.50 12.52
C GLU A 748 -24.70 7.82 12.06
N ASN A 749 -25.65 7.63 12.99
CA ASN A 749 -26.99 7.13 12.67
C ASN A 749 -27.82 8.20 11.95
N PRO A 750 -28.66 7.81 10.98
CA PRO A 750 -29.59 8.72 10.31
C PRO A 750 -30.70 9.18 11.26
N ILE A 751 -31.17 10.42 11.07
CA ILE A 751 -32.38 10.93 11.76
C ILE A 751 -33.67 10.45 11.08
N SER A 752 -33.57 9.91 9.86
CA SER A 752 -34.68 9.37 9.08
C SER A 752 -34.27 8.06 8.42
N GLN A 753 -35.12 7.04 8.49
CA GLN A 753 -34.92 5.79 7.74
C GLN A 753 -35.26 5.92 6.25
N ASN A 754 -35.95 7.01 5.88
CA ASN A 754 -36.47 7.18 4.52
C ASN A 754 -35.68 8.18 3.68
N PHE A 755 -34.89 9.05 4.31
CA PHE A 755 -34.25 10.18 3.65
C PHE A 755 -32.79 10.25 4.07
N SER A 756 -31.90 10.38 3.08
CA SER A 756 -30.50 10.75 3.27
C SER A 756 -30.06 11.59 2.09
N PHE A 757 -29.01 12.39 2.27
CA PHE A 757 -28.42 13.13 1.16
C PHE A 757 -26.95 13.47 1.40
N SER A 758 -26.23 13.79 0.32
CA SER A 758 -24.92 14.43 0.35
C SER A 758 -24.80 15.49 -0.74
N THR A 759 -24.16 16.61 -0.42
CA THR A 759 -23.78 17.66 -1.36
C THR A 759 -22.28 17.81 -1.41
N GLN A 760 -21.72 17.73 -2.61
CA GLN A 760 -20.30 17.95 -2.88
C GLN A 760 -20.09 19.15 -3.78
N PHE A 761 -18.93 19.80 -3.65
CA PHE A 761 -18.53 20.94 -4.45
C PHE A 761 -17.10 20.75 -4.97
N LEU A 762 -16.91 21.11 -6.24
CA LEU A 762 -15.64 21.10 -6.93
C LEU A 762 -15.42 22.50 -7.52
N ASP A 763 -14.34 23.13 -7.10
CA ASP A 763 -13.76 24.34 -7.69
C ASP A 763 -12.59 23.90 -8.57
N ASP A 764 -12.89 23.61 -9.84
CA ASP A 764 -11.93 23.01 -10.77
C ASP A 764 -11.19 24.11 -11.55
N ASN A 765 -10.03 24.50 -11.04
CA ASN A 765 -9.15 25.49 -11.67
C ASN A 765 -8.47 24.97 -12.95
N ILE A 766 -8.44 23.65 -13.15
CA ILE A 766 -7.82 23.04 -14.33
C ILE A 766 -8.74 23.22 -15.54
N ASN A 767 -10.04 23.01 -15.34
CA ASN A 767 -11.06 23.20 -16.36
C ASN A 767 -11.73 24.57 -16.31
N ASN A 768 -11.45 25.38 -15.28
CA ASN A 768 -12.08 26.67 -14.99
C ASN A 768 -13.61 26.54 -14.86
N VAL A 769 -14.06 25.60 -14.03
CA VAL A 769 -15.49 25.33 -13.82
C VAL A 769 -15.79 25.18 -12.32
N ASP A 770 -16.97 25.67 -11.93
CA ASP A 770 -17.54 25.40 -10.62
C ASP A 770 -18.64 24.34 -10.78
N GLN A 771 -18.60 23.32 -9.94
CA GLN A 771 -19.55 22.21 -9.97
C GLN A 771 -20.05 21.89 -8.56
N GLN A 772 -21.36 21.68 -8.42
CA GLN A 772 -21.98 21.24 -7.17
C GLN A 772 -22.96 20.12 -7.47
N ARG A 773 -22.77 18.96 -6.84
CA ARG A 773 -23.67 17.82 -7.00
C ARG A 773 -24.35 17.48 -5.68
N THR A 774 -25.67 17.34 -5.69
CA THR A 774 -26.45 16.90 -4.54
C THR A 774 -27.19 15.62 -4.89
N ASN A 775 -26.87 14.54 -4.18
CA ASN A 775 -27.51 13.25 -4.31
C ASN A 775 -28.32 12.95 -3.07
N GLY A 776 -29.51 12.37 -3.23
CA GLY A 776 -30.35 11.97 -2.12
C GLY A 776 -31.02 10.63 -2.36
N ILE A 777 -31.22 9.85 -1.29
CA ILE A 777 -31.99 8.60 -1.31
C ILE A 777 -33.36 8.87 -0.68
N LEU A 778 -34.42 8.51 -1.40
CA LEU A 778 -35.80 8.61 -0.91
C LEU A 778 -36.47 7.24 -1.00
N ARG A 779 -36.59 6.57 0.15
CA ARG A 779 -37.29 5.28 0.28
C ARG A 779 -38.79 5.51 0.29
N THR A 780 -39.55 4.84 -0.57
CA THR A 780 -41.02 4.98 -0.66
C THR A 780 -41.79 3.79 -0.10
N SER A 781 -41.17 2.61 -0.05
CA SER A 781 -41.64 1.43 0.69
C SER A 781 -40.48 0.48 0.94
N LYS A 782 -40.70 -0.66 1.61
CA LYS A 782 -39.65 -1.67 1.81
C LYS A 782 -39.02 -2.18 0.49
N THR A 783 -39.73 -2.11 -0.63
CA THR A 783 -39.29 -2.66 -1.93
C THR A 783 -39.20 -1.59 -3.03
N SER A 784 -39.31 -0.32 -2.68
CA SER A 784 -39.25 0.77 -3.67
C SER A 784 -38.63 2.03 -3.08
N GLY A 785 -37.90 2.76 -3.91
CA GLY A 785 -37.28 4.03 -3.58
C GLY A 785 -36.50 4.53 -4.79
N TYR A 786 -36.05 5.77 -4.73
CA TYR A 786 -35.37 6.40 -5.84
C TYR A 786 -34.26 7.33 -5.35
N TYR A 787 -33.34 7.65 -6.26
CA TYR A 787 -32.34 8.69 -6.08
C TYR A 787 -32.80 9.98 -6.71
N ILE A 788 -32.46 11.12 -6.10
CA ILE A 788 -32.48 12.42 -6.76
C ILE A 788 -31.04 12.84 -6.98
N ASP A 789 -30.73 13.29 -8.19
CA ASP A 789 -29.47 13.96 -8.52
C ASP A 789 -29.77 15.39 -8.98
N VAL A 790 -29.21 16.38 -8.28
CA VAL A 790 -29.23 17.79 -8.65
C VAL A 790 -27.81 18.23 -8.91
N PHE A 791 -27.46 18.43 -10.18
CA PHE A 791 -26.10 18.74 -10.61
C PHE A 791 -26.03 20.15 -11.19
N ARG A 792 -25.38 21.05 -10.44
CA ARG A 792 -25.04 22.41 -10.85
C ARG A 792 -23.69 22.46 -11.52
N SER A 793 -23.60 23.20 -12.63
CA SER A 793 -22.33 23.43 -13.31
C SER A 793 -22.33 24.78 -14.01
N LYS A 794 -21.23 25.54 -13.88
CA LYS A 794 -20.97 26.75 -14.66
C LYS A 794 -19.49 26.81 -15.01
N SER A 795 -19.19 27.33 -16.19
CA SER A 795 -17.85 27.74 -16.59
C SER A 795 -17.54 29.12 -16.05
N ASN A 796 -16.31 29.31 -15.57
CA ASN A 796 -15.76 30.58 -15.12
C ASN A 796 -15.24 31.43 -16.31
N THR A 797 -15.37 30.91 -17.53
CA THR A 797 -15.04 31.61 -18.79
C THR A 797 -16.30 31.72 -19.67
N GLU A 798 -16.46 30.82 -20.64
CA GLU A 798 -17.61 30.76 -21.55
C GLU A 798 -18.52 29.59 -21.21
N ASN A 799 -19.84 29.82 -21.22
CA ASN A 799 -20.86 28.80 -21.00
C ASN A 799 -21.55 28.45 -22.31
N ASN A 800 -20.86 27.75 -23.22
CA ASN A 800 -21.44 27.38 -24.52
C ASN A 800 -22.47 26.25 -24.34
N PHE A 801 -22.07 25.15 -23.69
CA PHE A 801 -22.96 24.06 -23.30
C PHE A 801 -22.35 23.18 -22.21
N HIS A 802 -23.20 22.44 -21.52
CA HIS A 802 -22.85 21.44 -20.52
C HIS A 802 -23.52 20.11 -20.91
N ASP A 803 -22.75 19.03 -20.96
CA ASP A 803 -23.25 17.68 -21.21
C ASP A 803 -23.24 16.90 -19.90
N TYR A 804 -24.41 16.50 -19.42
CA TYR A 804 -24.56 15.55 -18.31
C TYR A 804 -24.53 14.12 -18.85
N LEU A 805 -23.61 13.29 -18.36
CA LEU A 805 -23.38 11.92 -18.82
C LEU A 805 -23.92 10.91 -17.79
N PHE A 806 -24.59 9.87 -18.28
CA PHE A 806 -25.00 8.73 -17.47
C PHE A 806 -24.86 7.41 -18.23
N HIS A 807 -24.04 6.51 -17.69
CA HIS A 807 -23.84 5.14 -18.13
C HIS A 807 -24.79 4.23 -17.33
N GLY A 808 -25.69 3.57 -18.04
CA GLY A 808 -26.66 2.65 -17.45
C GLY A 808 -26.39 1.22 -17.89
N LEU A 809 -26.53 0.28 -16.95
CA LEU A 809 -26.51 -1.14 -17.26
C LEU A 809 -27.81 -1.52 -17.97
N GLY A 810 -27.72 -2.19 -19.13
CA GLY A 810 -28.89 -2.68 -19.84
C GLY A 810 -28.58 -3.17 -21.25
N ASP A 811 -29.46 -4.01 -21.77
CA ASP A 811 -29.42 -4.48 -23.16
C ASP A 811 -29.99 -3.46 -24.13
N ALA A 812 -30.87 -2.60 -23.64
CA ALA A 812 -31.50 -1.52 -24.40
C ALA A 812 -31.74 -0.30 -23.52
N VAL A 813 -31.74 0.88 -24.16
CA VAL A 813 -32.19 2.15 -23.58
C VAL A 813 -33.38 2.66 -24.38
N GLN A 814 -34.45 3.05 -23.69
CA GLN A 814 -35.65 3.65 -24.27
C GLN A 814 -35.78 5.07 -23.74
N ILE A 815 -36.10 6.02 -24.62
CA ILE A 815 -36.37 7.40 -24.23
C ILE A 815 -37.75 7.81 -24.73
N LYS A 816 -38.55 8.39 -23.84
CA LYS A 816 -39.92 8.81 -24.12
C LYS A 816 -40.18 10.23 -23.66
N SER A 817 -41.09 10.89 -24.36
CA SER A 817 -41.70 12.16 -23.99
C SER A 817 -43.22 11.95 -23.96
N GLN A 818 -43.86 12.23 -22.82
CA GLN A 818 -45.32 12.04 -22.65
C GLN A 818 -45.81 10.64 -23.10
N ASP A 819 -45.10 9.59 -22.64
CA ASP A 819 -45.33 8.17 -22.99
C ASP A 819 -45.08 7.76 -24.46
N GLU A 820 -44.78 8.71 -25.34
CA GLU A 820 -44.40 8.44 -26.73
C GLU A 820 -42.87 8.35 -26.87
N THR A 821 -42.38 7.46 -27.73
CA THR A 821 -40.93 7.36 -28.02
C THR A 821 -40.40 8.68 -28.56
N LEU A 822 -39.36 9.22 -27.92
CA LEU A 822 -38.72 10.45 -28.38
C LEU A 822 -38.01 10.19 -29.72
N LEU A 823 -38.23 11.06 -30.70
CA LEU A 823 -37.58 10.96 -32.01
C LEU A 823 -36.10 11.32 -31.89
N LEU A 824 -35.21 10.36 -32.18
CA LEU A 824 -33.77 10.55 -32.24
C LEU A 824 -33.25 10.40 -33.68
N LYS A 825 -32.39 11.31 -34.12
CA LYS A 825 -31.69 11.27 -35.41
C LYS A 825 -30.27 10.75 -35.22
N ASN A 826 -29.77 9.96 -36.18
CA ASN A 826 -28.38 9.51 -36.17
C ASN A 826 -27.43 10.73 -36.27
N THR A 827 -26.51 10.83 -35.32
CA THR A 827 -25.51 11.92 -35.23
C THR A 827 -24.13 11.32 -34.96
N PRO A 828 -23.59 10.49 -35.86
CA PRO A 828 -22.37 9.73 -35.62
C PRO A 828 -21.15 10.62 -35.31
N GLU A 829 -21.09 11.82 -35.88
CA GLU A 829 -19.97 12.75 -35.70
C GLU A 829 -20.01 13.56 -34.40
N ARG A 830 -21.10 13.49 -33.61
CA ARG A 830 -21.33 14.39 -32.45
C ARG A 830 -20.24 14.33 -31.40
N TYR A 831 -19.66 13.14 -31.19
CA TYR A 831 -18.60 12.89 -30.20
C TYR A 831 -17.27 12.48 -30.85
N GLN A 832 -17.13 12.63 -32.17
CA GLN A 832 -15.92 12.27 -32.92
C GLN A 832 -14.87 13.38 -32.92
N ASN A 833 -14.83 14.17 -31.85
CA ASN A 833 -13.93 15.31 -31.64
C ASN A 833 -13.21 15.20 -30.29
N ASP A 834 -12.09 15.92 -30.16
CA ASP A 834 -11.33 16.08 -28.93
C ASP A 834 -10.72 17.48 -28.92
N ILE A 835 -10.01 17.84 -27.84
CA ILE A 835 -9.35 19.15 -27.72
C ILE A 835 -8.03 19.26 -28.50
N GLY A 836 -7.68 18.25 -29.30
CA GLY A 836 -6.46 18.20 -30.12
C GLY A 836 -5.21 17.75 -29.38
N ASP A 837 -5.33 17.19 -28.16
CA ASP A 837 -4.19 16.72 -27.38
C ASP A 837 -3.83 15.25 -27.66
N GLU A 838 -2.70 14.79 -27.12
CA GLU A 838 -2.24 13.41 -27.29
C GLU A 838 -3.13 12.41 -26.56
N ARG A 839 -3.75 12.81 -25.44
CA ARG A 839 -4.63 11.98 -24.60
C ARG A 839 -6.07 11.90 -25.10
N LYS A 840 -6.42 12.61 -26.17
CA LYS A 840 -7.77 12.60 -26.78
C LYS A 840 -8.88 13.00 -25.81
N GLN A 841 -8.62 14.01 -24.98
CA GLN A 841 -9.58 14.52 -23.99
C GLN A 841 -10.81 15.15 -24.69
N PRO A 842 -12.03 14.95 -24.17
CA PRO A 842 -12.40 14.36 -22.88
C PRO A 842 -12.60 12.83 -22.89
N GLY A 843 -12.24 12.14 -23.99
CA GLY A 843 -12.35 10.69 -24.13
C GLY A 843 -13.62 10.18 -24.83
N TRP A 844 -14.61 11.03 -25.10
CA TRP A 844 -15.90 10.60 -25.68
C TRP A 844 -15.85 10.11 -27.13
N ARG A 845 -14.68 10.16 -27.79
CA ARG A 845 -14.48 9.59 -29.14
C ARG A 845 -14.71 8.09 -29.20
N TRP A 846 -14.62 7.44 -28.04
CA TRP A 846 -14.95 6.03 -27.87
C TRP A 846 -16.45 5.74 -27.89
N TYR A 847 -17.31 6.76 -27.87
CA TYR A 847 -18.73 6.58 -28.05
C TYR A 847 -19.08 6.24 -29.50
N SER A 848 -20.01 5.30 -29.66
CA SER A 848 -20.50 4.84 -30.95
C SER A 848 -22.03 4.91 -31.00
N ASN A 849 -22.61 4.86 -32.20
CA ASN A 849 -24.05 4.84 -32.42
C ASN A 849 -24.82 6.01 -31.77
N ALA A 850 -24.21 7.20 -31.72
CA ALA A 850 -24.85 8.39 -31.17
C ALA A 850 -26.11 8.77 -31.97
N LYS A 851 -27.23 8.95 -31.26
CA LYS A 851 -28.50 9.43 -31.80
C LYS A 851 -29.06 10.52 -30.90
N THR A 852 -29.38 11.68 -31.48
CA THR A 852 -29.76 12.88 -30.75
C THR A 852 -31.18 13.33 -31.09
N SER A 853 -31.94 13.81 -30.11
CA SER A 853 -33.20 14.52 -30.30
C SER A 853 -32.99 15.94 -30.83
N GLU A 854 -34.07 16.56 -31.30
CA GLU A 854 -34.16 18.03 -31.34
C GLU A 854 -34.20 18.59 -29.90
N LEU A 855 -34.01 19.91 -29.76
CA LEU A 855 -34.26 20.61 -28.50
C LEU A 855 -35.72 20.41 -28.06
N THR A 856 -35.90 20.05 -26.79
CA THR A 856 -37.23 19.93 -26.19
C THR A 856 -37.20 20.34 -24.73
N ASN A 857 -38.30 20.93 -24.26
CA ASN A 857 -38.56 21.26 -22.87
C ASN A 857 -39.62 20.34 -22.23
N SER A 858 -39.98 19.25 -22.91
CA SER A 858 -40.97 18.28 -22.42
C SER A 858 -40.40 17.42 -21.28
N GLU A 859 -41.29 16.81 -20.50
CA GLU A 859 -40.90 15.79 -19.51
C GLU A 859 -40.34 14.58 -20.25
N ILE A 860 -39.20 14.08 -19.80
CA ILE A 860 -38.52 12.93 -20.40
C ILE A 860 -38.46 11.79 -19.40
N SER A 861 -38.76 10.58 -19.88
CA SER A 861 -38.44 9.34 -19.17
C SER A 861 -37.43 8.53 -19.98
N VAL A 862 -36.46 7.94 -19.29
CA VAL A 862 -35.47 7.01 -19.85
C VAL A 862 -35.60 5.69 -19.10
N ARG A 863 -35.54 4.57 -19.81
CA ARG A 863 -35.56 3.24 -19.21
C ARG A 863 -34.41 2.38 -19.73
N PHE A 864 -33.63 1.81 -18.82
CA PHE A 864 -32.63 0.79 -19.15
C PHE A 864 -33.19 -0.58 -18.79
N ASP A 865 -33.11 -1.52 -19.73
CA ASP A 865 -33.69 -2.86 -19.59
C ASP A 865 -32.57 -3.88 -19.32
N VAL A 866 -32.50 -4.43 -18.11
CA VAL A 866 -31.59 -5.50 -17.71
C VAL A 866 -32.30 -6.84 -17.94
N GLN A 867 -32.23 -7.35 -19.17
CA GLN A 867 -33.10 -8.44 -19.62
C GLN A 867 -32.83 -9.77 -18.94
N VAL A 868 -31.59 -10.00 -18.47
CA VAL A 868 -31.19 -11.26 -17.85
C VAL A 868 -31.98 -11.60 -16.59
N THR A 869 -32.37 -10.58 -15.81
CA THR A 869 -33.19 -10.73 -14.61
C THR A 869 -34.54 -10.02 -14.70
N ASN A 870 -34.84 -9.40 -15.84
CA ASN A 870 -36.05 -8.59 -16.05
C ASN A 870 -36.17 -7.46 -15.03
N ASP A 871 -35.04 -6.77 -14.79
CA ASP A 871 -34.94 -5.59 -13.96
C ASP A 871 -34.76 -4.32 -14.81
N PHE A 872 -35.03 -3.17 -14.21
CA PHE A 872 -35.09 -1.90 -14.90
C PHE A 872 -34.47 -0.78 -14.07
N LEU A 873 -33.87 0.19 -14.76
CA LEU A 873 -33.61 1.52 -14.20
C LEU A 873 -34.50 2.52 -14.93
N HIS A 874 -35.42 3.14 -14.20
CA HIS A 874 -36.22 4.25 -14.70
C HIS A 874 -35.55 5.58 -14.33
N VAL A 875 -35.47 6.50 -15.27
CA VAL A 875 -34.95 7.85 -15.07
C VAL A 875 -36.02 8.84 -15.47
N HIS A 876 -36.39 9.77 -14.59
CA HIS A 876 -37.35 10.83 -14.86
C HIS A 876 -36.67 12.18 -14.82
N ILE A 877 -36.95 13.01 -15.82
CA ILE A 877 -36.38 14.35 -15.98
C ILE A 877 -37.54 15.35 -16.15
N PRO A 878 -37.69 16.33 -15.24
CA PRO A 878 -38.83 17.25 -15.29
C PRO A 878 -38.83 18.13 -16.55
N ALA A 879 -40.04 18.50 -16.99
CA ALA A 879 -40.26 19.46 -18.07
C ALA A 879 -39.90 20.90 -17.66
N GLY A 880 -39.59 21.77 -18.63
CA GLY A 880 -39.51 23.23 -18.44
C GLY A 880 -38.22 23.87 -18.93
N GLU A 881 -37.17 23.08 -19.15
CA GLU A 881 -35.86 23.55 -19.61
C GLU A 881 -35.49 22.89 -20.94
N GLU A 882 -35.16 23.69 -21.96
CA GLU A 882 -34.77 23.19 -23.28
C GLU A 882 -33.44 22.45 -23.23
N LYS A 883 -33.48 21.17 -23.61
CA LYS A 883 -32.33 20.26 -23.62
C LYS A 883 -32.35 19.39 -24.88
N GLU A 884 -31.17 18.97 -25.32
CA GLU A 884 -31.03 17.88 -26.29
C GLU A 884 -30.69 16.59 -25.55
N TYR A 885 -31.21 15.47 -26.06
CA TYR A 885 -31.01 14.16 -25.48
C TYR A 885 -30.31 13.25 -26.48
N THR A 886 -29.22 12.61 -26.04
CA THR A 886 -28.47 11.66 -26.87
C THR A 886 -28.46 10.28 -26.23
N THR A 887 -28.69 9.25 -27.02
CA THR A 887 -28.31 7.87 -26.67
C THR A 887 -27.08 7.46 -27.45
N ALA A 888 -26.13 6.76 -26.83
CA ALA A 888 -24.96 6.19 -27.49
C ALA A 888 -24.52 4.89 -26.81
N LEU A 889 -23.47 4.27 -27.34
CA LEU A 889 -22.80 3.12 -26.75
C LEU A 889 -21.37 3.48 -26.37
N ALA A 890 -21.01 3.25 -25.10
CA ALA A 890 -19.67 3.37 -24.58
C ALA A 890 -18.94 2.00 -24.56
N PRO A 891 -17.60 1.98 -24.43
CA PRO A 891 -16.85 0.75 -24.20
C PRO A 891 -17.41 -0.09 -23.03
N PRO A 892 -17.23 -1.43 -23.04
CA PRO A 892 -17.74 -2.30 -21.99
C PRO A 892 -17.18 -1.96 -20.61
N THR A 893 -18.08 -1.62 -19.69
CA THR A 893 -17.77 -1.39 -18.27
C THR A 893 -17.20 -2.65 -17.62
N LYS A 894 -16.18 -2.51 -16.77
CA LYS A 894 -15.45 -3.67 -16.26
C LYS A 894 -16.10 -4.31 -15.04
N GLU A 895 -16.00 -5.64 -14.99
CA GLU A 895 -16.35 -6.48 -13.84
C GLU A 895 -17.78 -6.30 -13.29
N VAL A 896 -18.72 -5.85 -14.12
CA VAL A 896 -20.16 -5.90 -13.84
C VAL A 896 -20.70 -7.32 -14.08
N LYS A 897 -21.69 -7.74 -13.25
CA LYS A 897 -22.22 -9.11 -13.24
C LYS A 897 -22.97 -9.48 -14.55
N ASN A 898 -23.31 -10.76 -14.70
CA ASN A 898 -24.22 -11.31 -15.71
C ASN A 898 -23.85 -11.04 -17.18
N GLY A 899 -22.54 -10.95 -17.47
CA GLY A 899 -22.01 -10.87 -18.84
C GLY A 899 -22.03 -9.47 -19.46
N TYR A 900 -22.53 -8.45 -18.75
CA TYR A 900 -22.48 -7.07 -19.22
C TYR A 900 -21.05 -6.52 -19.33
N SER A 901 -20.08 -7.14 -18.66
CA SER A 901 -18.66 -6.75 -18.78
C SER A 901 -18.07 -6.99 -20.18
N ALA A 902 -18.80 -7.70 -21.04
CA ALA A 902 -18.43 -7.96 -22.44
C ALA A 902 -19.32 -7.20 -23.44
N LYS A 903 -20.31 -6.42 -22.97
CA LYS A 903 -21.24 -5.65 -23.81
C LYS A 903 -20.90 -4.18 -23.72
N ASN A 904 -21.05 -3.46 -24.84
CA ASN A 904 -20.97 -2.00 -24.81
C ASN A 904 -22.04 -1.44 -23.87
N THR A 905 -21.63 -0.47 -23.05
CA THR A 905 -22.49 0.12 -22.02
C THR A 905 -23.43 1.14 -22.65
N GLN A 906 -24.70 1.12 -22.25
CA GLN A 906 -25.69 2.09 -22.73
C GLN A 906 -25.41 3.46 -22.11
N LEU A 907 -25.37 4.49 -22.93
CA LEU A 907 -25.14 5.87 -22.52
C LEU A 907 -26.36 6.73 -22.81
N PHE A 908 -26.70 7.58 -21.85
CA PHE A 908 -27.62 8.69 -22.02
C PHE A 908 -26.91 10.02 -21.70
N VAL A 909 -27.09 11.03 -22.55
CA VAL A 909 -26.51 12.37 -22.37
C VAL A 909 -27.60 13.43 -22.45
N MET A 910 -27.60 14.37 -21.51
CA MET A 910 -28.43 15.59 -21.57
C MET A 910 -27.54 16.79 -21.84
N ARG A 911 -27.71 17.44 -22.99
CA ARG A 911 -27.05 18.70 -23.29
C ARG A 911 -27.95 19.87 -22.93
N LYS A 912 -27.41 20.80 -22.15
CA LYS A 912 -28.01 22.13 -21.94
C LYS A 912 -27.08 23.20 -22.52
N TYR A 913 -27.66 24.18 -23.22
CA TYR A 913 -26.95 25.38 -23.66
C TYR A 913 -26.94 26.45 -22.56
N GLY A 914 -25.83 27.18 -22.44
CA GLY A 914 -25.60 28.04 -21.27
C GLY A 914 -25.22 27.26 -20.02
N GLU A 915 -25.11 27.97 -18.91
CA GLU A 915 -24.82 27.39 -17.58
C GLU A 915 -25.96 26.50 -17.05
N ALA A 916 -25.66 25.67 -16.08
CA ALA A 916 -26.63 24.81 -15.38
C ALA A 916 -26.54 25.01 -13.85
N TRP A 917 -26.36 26.23 -13.37
CA TRP A 917 -26.25 26.58 -11.95
C TRP A 917 -27.59 27.00 -11.35
N ASN A 918 -28.26 28.02 -11.93
CA ASN A 918 -29.59 28.47 -11.48
C ASN A 918 -30.71 27.54 -11.97
N LYS A 919 -30.45 26.85 -13.08
CA LYS A 919 -31.34 25.87 -13.71
C LYS A 919 -30.59 24.54 -13.87
N PRO A 920 -30.31 23.84 -12.75
CA PRO A 920 -29.49 22.64 -12.75
C PRO A 920 -30.09 21.47 -13.51
N PHE A 921 -29.22 20.51 -13.85
CA PHE A 921 -29.68 19.19 -14.22
C PHE A 921 -30.35 18.54 -13.01
N ILE A 922 -31.55 18.00 -13.21
CA ILE A 922 -32.27 17.20 -12.22
C ILE A 922 -32.68 15.90 -12.88
N ALA A 923 -32.25 14.79 -12.30
CA ALA A 923 -32.62 13.44 -12.73
C ALA A 923 -33.05 12.60 -11.53
N ILE A 924 -34.11 11.82 -11.69
CA ILE A 924 -34.67 10.95 -10.65
C ILE A 924 -34.51 9.50 -11.10
N TYR A 925 -33.72 8.72 -10.38
CA TYR A 925 -33.35 7.36 -10.74
C TYR A 925 -34.08 6.35 -9.86
N GLU A 926 -34.93 5.51 -10.44
CA GLU A 926 -35.67 4.45 -9.74
C GLU A 926 -35.27 3.07 -10.29
N PRO A 927 -34.39 2.34 -9.58
CA PRO A 927 -34.19 0.92 -9.81
C PRO A 927 -35.45 0.14 -9.46
N SER A 928 -35.87 -0.80 -10.30
CA SER A 928 -37.14 -1.52 -10.14
C SER A 928 -37.11 -2.90 -10.78
N ALA A 929 -37.78 -3.86 -10.15
CA ALA A 929 -38.10 -5.17 -10.75
C ALA A 929 -39.31 -5.13 -11.70
N ASN A 930 -39.88 -3.95 -11.95
CA ASN A 930 -41.07 -3.76 -12.77
C ASN A 930 -40.76 -2.89 -13.99
N SER A 931 -41.33 -3.28 -15.13
CA SER A 931 -41.22 -2.53 -16.39
C SER A 931 -41.92 -1.17 -16.37
N GLU A 932 -42.77 -0.96 -15.37
CA GLU A 932 -43.48 0.29 -15.10
C GLU A 932 -42.93 0.94 -13.82
N SER A 933 -42.65 2.23 -13.92
CA SER A 933 -42.16 3.07 -12.82
C SER A 933 -43.24 3.30 -11.75
N THR A 934 -42.85 3.38 -10.48
CA THR A 934 -43.76 3.85 -9.41
C THR A 934 -43.92 5.37 -9.47
N ILE A 935 -42.89 6.08 -9.91
CA ILE A 935 -42.97 7.52 -10.23
C ILE A 935 -43.90 7.73 -11.42
N LYS A 936 -44.87 8.63 -11.25
CA LYS A 936 -45.91 8.97 -12.24
C LYS A 936 -45.73 10.34 -12.86
N SER A 937 -45.09 11.28 -12.16
CA SER A 937 -44.76 12.60 -12.72
C SER A 937 -43.69 13.31 -11.90
N THR A 938 -42.95 14.17 -12.57
CA THR A 938 -41.92 15.04 -11.97
C THR A 938 -42.07 16.49 -12.42
N GLU A 939 -41.96 17.44 -11.49
CA GLU A 939 -42.16 18.88 -11.77
C GLU A 939 -41.06 19.71 -11.08
N HIS A 940 -40.45 20.66 -11.79
CA HIS A 940 -39.54 21.62 -11.16
C HIS A 940 -40.26 22.47 -10.12
N ILE A 941 -39.59 22.73 -9.00
CA ILE A 941 -39.99 23.77 -8.04
C ILE A 941 -39.18 25.01 -8.38
N VAL A 942 -39.87 26.08 -8.80
CA VAL A 942 -39.25 27.33 -9.27
C VAL A 942 -39.61 28.48 -8.33
N GLU A 943 -38.62 29.27 -7.96
CA GLU A 943 -38.79 30.51 -7.21
C GLU A 943 -37.87 31.59 -7.83
N HIS A 944 -38.41 32.76 -8.16
CA HIS A 944 -37.67 33.86 -8.80
C HIS A 944 -36.84 33.45 -10.03
N ASP A 945 -37.39 32.59 -10.91
CA ASP A 945 -36.71 32.01 -12.10
C ASP A 945 -35.50 31.09 -11.79
N LYS A 946 -35.27 30.75 -10.51
CA LYS A 946 -34.32 29.72 -10.07
C LYS A 946 -35.07 28.42 -9.81
N ILE A 947 -34.52 27.31 -10.28
CA ILE A 947 -34.98 25.97 -9.90
C ILE A 947 -34.38 25.65 -8.53
N VAL A 948 -35.24 25.53 -7.52
CA VAL A 948 -34.87 25.31 -6.11
C VAL A 948 -35.17 23.89 -5.63
N GLY A 949 -35.72 23.05 -6.50
CA GLY A 949 -36.08 21.69 -6.14
C GLY A 949 -36.92 20.97 -7.19
N VAL A 950 -37.49 19.84 -6.78
CA VAL A 950 -38.36 19.00 -7.59
C VAL A 950 -39.50 18.43 -6.76
N LYS A 951 -40.67 18.33 -7.36
CA LYS A 951 -41.82 17.59 -6.86
C LYS A 951 -41.87 16.24 -7.59
N VAL A 952 -41.89 15.15 -6.82
CA VAL A 952 -42.00 13.78 -7.34
C VAL A 952 -43.32 13.18 -6.86
N THR A 953 -44.15 12.69 -7.77
CA THR A 953 -45.39 11.99 -7.43
C THR A 953 -45.25 10.50 -7.78
N SER A 954 -45.38 9.64 -6.78
CA SER A 954 -45.28 8.19 -6.91
C SER A 954 -46.58 7.50 -6.49
N GLU A 955 -46.87 6.35 -7.10
CA GLU A 955 -47.99 5.48 -6.76
C GLU A 955 -47.41 4.13 -6.29
N VAL A 956 -47.44 3.88 -4.99
CA VAL A 956 -46.88 2.66 -4.38
C VAL A 956 -47.97 1.95 -3.59
N ASN A 957 -48.26 0.69 -3.92
CA ASN A 957 -49.31 -0.09 -3.26
C ASN A 957 -50.68 0.64 -3.19
N ARG A 958 -51.06 1.34 -4.27
CA ARG A 958 -52.27 2.19 -4.38
C ARG A 958 -52.31 3.38 -3.41
N GLN A 959 -51.17 3.73 -2.82
CA GLN A 959 -50.98 4.95 -2.05
C GLN A 959 -50.20 5.94 -2.89
N THR A 960 -50.78 7.11 -3.12
CA THR A 960 -50.05 8.25 -3.69
C THR A 960 -49.09 8.83 -2.63
N ILE A 961 -47.84 9.02 -3.03
CA ILE A 961 -46.79 9.66 -2.24
C ILE A 961 -46.30 10.87 -3.05
N ILE A 962 -46.29 12.06 -2.45
CA ILE A 962 -45.76 13.27 -3.07
C ILE A 962 -44.59 13.76 -2.26
N ASP A 963 -43.42 13.82 -2.87
CA ASP A 963 -42.20 14.36 -2.27
C ASP A 963 -41.88 15.72 -2.88
N TYR A 964 -41.87 16.76 -2.05
CA TYR A 964 -41.31 18.07 -2.39
C TYR A 964 -39.88 18.12 -1.87
N VAL A 965 -38.91 18.05 -2.77
CA VAL A 965 -37.49 18.00 -2.44
C VAL A 965 -36.84 19.31 -2.82
N PHE A 966 -36.22 19.96 -1.84
CA PHE A 966 -35.54 21.24 -1.98
C PHE A 966 -34.03 21.02 -1.96
N SER A 967 -33.33 21.63 -2.92
CA SER A 967 -31.87 21.58 -3.03
C SER A 967 -31.39 22.97 -3.43
N ASN A 968 -30.93 23.71 -2.44
CA ASN A 968 -30.45 25.08 -2.51
C ASN A 968 -28.91 25.10 -2.58
N GLU A 969 -28.35 26.24 -2.99
CA GLU A 969 -26.90 26.41 -3.14
C GLU A 969 -26.18 26.51 -1.78
N SER A 970 -26.85 27.04 -0.76
CA SER A 970 -26.28 27.27 0.57
C SER A 970 -27.25 26.96 1.72
N ASP A 971 -26.71 26.83 2.93
CA ASP A 971 -27.43 26.47 4.16
C ASP A 971 -28.35 27.57 4.70
N LYS A 972 -28.37 28.74 4.06
CA LYS A 972 -29.11 29.93 4.51
C LYS A 972 -30.10 30.46 3.47
N GLU A 973 -30.17 29.85 2.29
CA GLU A 973 -31.16 30.25 1.29
C GLU A 973 -32.56 30.03 1.86
N THR A 974 -33.39 31.07 1.72
CA THR A 974 -34.80 31.03 2.11
C THR A 974 -35.62 30.91 0.85
N ILE A 975 -36.46 29.88 0.81
CA ILE A 975 -37.43 29.66 -0.25
C ILE A 975 -38.83 29.68 0.31
N GLN A 976 -39.76 30.24 -0.45
CA GLN A 976 -41.18 30.25 -0.16
C GLN A 976 -41.96 29.73 -1.35
N ILE A 977 -42.82 28.74 -1.09
CA ILE A 977 -43.76 28.22 -2.07
C ILE A 977 -45.18 28.49 -1.55
N PRO A 978 -45.71 29.73 -1.74
CA PRO A 978 -46.99 30.13 -1.16
C PRO A 978 -48.16 29.23 -1.56
N SER A 979 -48.13 28.70 -2.78
CA SER A 979 -49.15 27.77 -3.30
C SER A 979 -49.25 26.48 -2.49
N LEU A 980 -48.18 26.08 -1.80
CA LEU A 980 -48.13 24.89 -0.95
C LEU A 980 -48.12 25.25 0.55
N GLY A 981 -48.08 26.53 0.90
CA GLY A 981 -47.83 27.01 2.26
C GLY A 981 -46.47 26.57 2.80
N ILE A 982 -45.49 26.27 1.94
CA ILE A 982 -44.17 25.80 2.37
C ILE A 982 -43.21 26.99 2.47
N ARG A 983 -42.41 27.02 3.54
CA ARG A 983 -41.22 27.86 3.65
C ARG A 983 -40.07 27.02 4.15
N PHE A 984 -38.92 27.11 3.49
CA PHE A 984 -37.71 26.40 3.87
C PHE A 984 -36.53 27.37 3.94
N VAL A 985 -35.72 27.24 4.99
CA VAL A 985 -34.45 27.95 5.16
C VAL A 985 -33.38 26.90 5.32
N GLY A 986 -32.57 26.69 4.29
CA GLY A 986 -31.57 25.63 4.31
C GLY A 986 -31.06 25.24 2.93
N ARG A 987 -30.15 24.26 2.92
CA ARG A 987 -29.56 23.66 1.72
C ARG A 987 -30.41 22.51 1.20
N PHE A 988 -30.78 21.56 2.05
CA PHE A 988 -31.54 20.37 1.61
C PHE A 988 -32.67 20.04 2.58
N GLY A 989 -33.86 19.83 2.04
CA GLY A 989 -35.04 19.46 2.81
C GLY A 989 -36.07 18.71 1.98
N VAL A 990 -36.90 17.92 2.66
CA VAL A 990 -37.98 17.13 2.04
C VAL A 990 -39.27 17.35 2.81
N VAL A 991 -40.35 17.59 2.07
CA VAL A 991 -41.72 17.46 2.59
C VAL A 991 -42.41 16.33 1.83
N ARG A 992 -42.62 15.21 2.50
CA ARG A 992 -43.42 14.10 1.98
C ARG A 992 -44.87 14.29 2.38
N VAL A 993 -45.80 14.12 1.45
CA VAL A 993 -47.24 14.22 1.63
C VAL A 993 -47.89 12.91 1.17
N GLN A 994 -48.63 12.26 2.07
CA GLN A 994 -49.34 11.01 1.83
C GLN A 994 -50.82 11.18 2.19
N PRO A 995 -51.64 11.59 1.22
CA PRO A 995 -53.07 11.82 1.44
C PRO A 995 -53.81 10.51 1.74
N LYS A 996 -54.77 10.57 2.67
CA LYS A 996 -55.72 9.50 3.00
C LYS A 996 -57.14 9.98 2.70
N LEU A 997 -58.14 9.15 3.03
CA LEU A 997 -59.56 9.48 2.81
C LEU A 997 -60.00 10.78 3.50
N THR A 998 -59.52 11.03 4.73
CA THR A 998 -59.95 12.18 5.55
C THR A 998 -58.79 12.98 6.14
N THR A 999 -57.58 12.42 6.15
CA THR A 999 -56.38 13.02 6.74
C THR A 999 -55.25 13.07 5.71
N THR A 1000 -54.13 13.68 6.07
CA THR A 1000 -52.89 13.62 5.29
C THR A 1000 -51.71 13.41 6.22
N GLU A 1001 -50.95 12.35 5.97
CA GLU A 1001 -49.66 12.12 6.63
C GLU A 1001 -48.61 12.99 5.98
N VAL A 1002 -47.81 13.69 6.78
CA VAL A 1002 -46.73 14.56 6.31
C VAL A 1002 -45.45 14.23 7.07
N SER A 1003 -44.37 13.97 6.34
CA SER A 1003 -43.02 13.88 6.91
C SER A 1003 -42.23 15.12 6.49
N MET A 1004 -41.66 15.82 7.46
CA MET A 1004 -40.83 17.01 7.28
C MET A 1004 -39.39 16.64 7.64
N TYR A 1005 -38.46 16.90 6.72
CA TYR A 1005 -37.05 16.56 6.89
C TYR A 1005 -36.17 17.74 6.48
N ILE A 1006 -35.23 18.10 7.35
CA ILE A 1006 -34.14 19.03 7.08
C ILE A 1006 -32.86 18.21 7.17
N GLY A 1007 -32.20 18.00 6.04
CA GLY A 1007 -30.89 17.37 6.01
C GLY A 1007 -29.77 18.36 6.34
N LYS A 1008 -29.90 19.60 5.85
CA LYS A 1008 -29.05 20.73 6.25
C LYS A 1008 -29.79 22.05 6.10
N GLY A 1009 -29.96 22.80 7.19
CA GLY A 1009 -30.67 24.07 7.21
C GLY A 1009 -31.00 24.57 8.61
N GLN A 1010 -32.01 25.42 8.70
CA GLN A 1010 -32.46 26.08 9.94
C GLN A 1010 -33.92 25.81 10.24
N GLN A 1011 -34.80 25.91 9.24
CA GLN A 1011 -36.24 25.82 9.46
C GLN A 1011 -36.97 25.30 8.22
N LEU A 1012 -38.00 24.50 8.45
CA LEU A 1012 -38.95 24.06 7.44
C LEU A 1012 -40.36 24.20 8.02
N SER A 1013 -41.28 24.79 7.27
CA SER A 1013 -42.68 24.88 7.64
C SER A 1013 -43.58 24.51 6.48
N ILE A 1014 -44.69 23.86 6.78
CA ILE A 1014 -45.79 23.62 5.86
C ILE A 1014 -47.09 24.02 6.55
N MET A 1015 -47.73 25.06 6.03
CA MET A 1015 -48.89 25.72 6.64
C MET A 1015 -48.60 26.12 8.11
N ASP A 1016 -49.34 25.55 9.05
CA ASP A 1016 -49.24 25.77 10.50
C ASP A 1016 -48.18 24.87 11.18
N GLN A 1017 -47.65 23.87 10.46
CA GLN A 1017 -46.64 22.96 10.99
C GLN A 1017 -45.24 23.53 10.79
N ASN A 1018 -44.45 23.53 11.87
CA ASN A 1018 -43.08 24.03 11.89
C ASN A 1018 -42.11 22.93 12.35
N LEU A 1019 -40.92 22.97 11.77
CA LEU A 1019 -39.76 22.16 12.12
C LEU A 1019 -38.53 23.07 12.18
N THR A 1020 -37.82 23.04 13.31
CA THR A 1020 -36.57 23.78 13.51
C THR A 1020 -35.42 22.78 13.61
N ALA A 1021 -34.33 23.07 12.92
CA ALA A 1021 -33.14 22.25 12.92
C ALA A 1021 -32.40 22.30 14.27
N ASP A 1022 -31.67 21.23 14.59
CA ASP A 1022 -30.72 21.20 15.71
C ASP A 1022 -29.45 22.04 15.43
N ALA A 1023 -28.49 22.04 16.36
CA ALA A 1023 -27.23 22.77 16.23
C ALA A 1023 -26.36 22.31 15.04
N THR A 1024 -26.57 21.11 14.52
CA THR A 1024 -25.87 20.59 13.33
C THR A 1024 -26.59 20.95 12.03
N GLY A 1025 -27.80 21.50 12.13
CA GLY A 1025 -28.61 21.95 11.01
C GLY A 1025 -29.53 20.86 10.45
N LYS A 1026 -29.84 19.80 11.21
CA LYS A 1026 -30.74 18.72 10.77
C LYS A 1026 -31.96 18.58 11.68
N ALA A 1027 -33.07 18.09 11.15
CA ALA A 1027 -34.26 17.75 11.93
C ALA A 1027 -35.24 16.88 11.13
N TYR A 1028 -36.05 16.10 11.84
CA TYR A 1028 -37.10 15.26 11.25
C TYR A 1028 -38.35 15.27 12.12
N LYS A 1029 -39.53 15.30 11.50
CA LYS A 1029 -40.83 15.24 12.18
C LYS A 1029 -41.89 14.65 11.27
N GLU A 1030 -42.74 13.81 11.84
CA GLU A 1030 -43.97 13.35 11.19
C GLU A 1030 -45.19 13.98 11.85
N VAL A 1031 -46.17 14.35 11.03
CA VAL A 1031 -47.43 14.96 11.48
C VAL A 1031 -48.60 14.42 10.67
N VAL A 1032 -49.76 14.30 11.31
CA VAL A 1032 -51.02 13.98 10.64
C VAL A 1032 -51.89 15.23 10.63
N LEU A 1033 -52.29 15.66 9.43
CA LEU A 1033 -53.21 16.76 9.24
C LEU A 1033 -54.63 16.23 9.21
N ASN A 1034 -55.53 16.82 9.99
CA ASN A 1034 -56.97 16.50 10.03
C ASN A 1034 -57.73 17.07 8.83
N LYS A 1035 -57.10 17.09 7.65
CA LYS A 1035 -57.66 17.49 6.37
C LYS A 1035 -56.92 16.75 5.27
N VAL A 1036 -57.60 16.49 4.16
CA VAL A 1036 -56.96 16.03 2.93
C VAL A 1036 -56.34 17.25 2.26
N LEU A 1037 -55.01 17.32 2.18
CA LEU A 1037 -54.37 18.25 1.27
C LEU A 1037 -54.77 17.83 -0.14
N SER A 1038 -55.45 18.73 -0.87
CA SER A 1038 -55.93 18.40 -2.21
C SER A 1038 -54.75 18.04 -3.10
N ILE A 1039 -54.58 16.73 -3.29
CA ILE A 1039 -53.71 16.05 -4.27
C ILE A 1039 -54.10 16.37 -5.70
N LEU A 1040 -55.23 17.07 -5.88
CA LEU A 1040 -55.70 17.49 -7.17
C LEU A 1040 -54.50 18.12 -7.85
N LYS A 1041 -54.09 17.49 -8.96
CA LYS A 1041 -53.37 18.15 -10.05
C LYS A 1041 -53.76 19.60 -9.96
N ASN A 1042 -52.78 20.49 -9.98
CA ASN A 1042 -53.00 21.80 -10.52
C ASN A 1042 -53.79 21.61 -11.84
N LYS A 1043 -55.13 21.58 -11.76
CA LYS A 1043 -56.05 22.03 -12.81
C LYS A 1043 -55.85 23.54 -12.98
N ASN A 1044 -55.09 24.14 -12.07
CA ASN A 1044 -54.28 25.32 -12.27
C ASN A 1044 -52.84 24.95 -12.70
N GLN A 1045 -52.67 24.05 -13.68
CA GLN A 1045 -51.79 24.44 -14.77
C GLN A 1045 -52.41 25.78 -15.15
N GLN A 1046 -51.77 26.88 -14.74
CA GLN A 1046 -51.77 28.01 -15.63
C GLN A 1046 -51.23 27.40 -16.93
N GLU A 1047 -52.14 26.91 -17.78
CA GLU A 1047 -52.08 27.23 -19.19
C GLU A 1047 -51.90 28.75 -19.15
N ALA A 1048 -50.64 29.18 -19.09
CA ALA A 1048 -50.33 30.55 -19.39
C ALA A 1048 -51.09 30.80 -20.68
N ILE A 1049 -51.91 31.85 -20.68
CA ILE A 1049 -52.64 32.23 -21.88
C ILE A 1049 -51.56 32.62 -22.88
N LEU A 1050 -51.18 31.65 -23.70
CA LEU A 1050 -50.08 31.71 -24.65
C LEU A 1050 -50.70 31.94 -26.01
N VAL A 1051 -50.20 32.96 -26.68
CA VAL A 1051 -50.54 33.26 -28.07
C VAL A 1051 -49.43 32.69 -28.93
N SER A 1052 -49.76 31.74 -29.80
CA SER A 1052 -48.81 31.10 -30.72
C SER A 1052 -49.41 30.95 -32.13
N PRO A 1053 -48.64 31.19 -33.20
CA PRO A 1053 -47.33 31.84 -33.20
C PRO A 1053 -47.42 33.34 -32.85
N ASN A 1054 -46.37 33.88 -32.22
CA ASN A 1054 -46.23 35.31 -31.92
C ASN A 1054 -44.73 35.68 -31.89
N PRO A 1055 -44.21 36.44 -32.87
CA PRO A 1055 -44.93 37.18 -33.92
C PRO A 1055 -45.50 36.29 -35.06
N ASN A 1056 -46.47 36.81 -35.84
CA ASN A 1056 -47.23 36.04 -36.85
C ASN A 1056 -47.90 36.92 -37.93
N SER A 1057 -48.31 36.34 -39.07
CA SER A 1057 -48.94 36.97 -40.24
C SER A 1057 -50.44 37.31 -40.08
N GLY A 1058 -51.11 36.79 -39.05
CA GLY A 1058 -52.50 37.14 -38.74
C GLY A 1058 -53.34 36.03 -38.13
N GLU A 1059 -52.94 34.76 -38.20
CA GLU A 1059 -53.73 33.65 -37.64
C GLU A 1059 -53.14 33.07 -36.37
N LEU A 1060 -53.68 33.42 -35.21
CA LEU A 1060 -53.11 33.04 -33.92
C LEU A 1060 -54.04 32.11 -33.13
N ILE A 1061 -53.42 31.18 -32.41
CA ILE A 1061 -54.06 30.29 -31.45
C ILE A 1061 -53.79 30.85 -30.05
N ILE A 1062 -54.85 30.96 -29.25
CA ILE A 1062 -54.75 31.34 -27.84
C ILE A 1062 -55.15 30.15 -27.00
N ASN A 1063 -54.24 29.68 -26.14
CA ASN A 1063 -54.54 28.65 -25.17
C ASN A 1063 -55.38 29.26 -24.03
N ILE A 1064 -56.49 28.61 -23.68
CA ILE A 1064 -57.45 29.06 -22.67
C ILE A 1064 -57.87 27.85 -21.85
N PRO A 1065 -57.98 27.98 -20.50
CA PRO A 1065 -58.36 26.87 -19.63
C PRO A 1065 -59.57 26.10 -20.15
N LYS A 1066 -59.45 24.76 -20.25
CA LYS A 1066 -60.51 23.85 -20.74
C LYS A 1066 -61.83 23.92 -19.96
N SER A 1067 -61.86 24.58 -18.80
CA SER A 1067 -63.07 24.82 -18.01
C SER A 1067 -63.95 25.98 -18.52
N ILE A 1068 -63.46 26.78 -19.47
CA ILE A 1068 -64.20 27.90 -20.08
C ILE A 1068 -64.78 27.43 -21.41
N GLU A 1069 -66.10 27.52 -21.58
CA GLU A 1069 -66.76 27.14 -22.83
C GLU A 1069 -66.69 28.24 -23.89
N ASN A 1070 -66.80 29.50 -23.46
CA ASN A 1070 -66.78 30.69 -24.33
C ASN A 1070 -66.02 31.83 -23.66
N VAL A 1071 -65.34 32.66 -24.45
CA VAL A 1071 -64.63 33.85 -23.95
C VAL A 1071 -64.88 35.05 -24.87
N ASP A 1072 -65.11 36.22 -24.27
CA ASP A 1072 -65.11 37.48 -25.01
C ASP A 1072 -63.68 38.01 -25.16
N VAL A 1073 -63.28 38.25 -26.40
CA VAL A 1073 -61.94 38.68 -26.78
C VAL A 1073 -62.02 40.09 -27.36
N GLU A 1074 -61.27 41.02 -26.77
CA GLU A 1074 -61.09 42.36 -27.30
C GLU A 1074 -59.64 42.53 -27.76
N VAL A 1075 -59.42 43.10 -28.94
CA VAL A 1075 -58.08 43.45 -29.42
C VAL A 1075 -57.95 44.96 -29.47
N LEU A 1076 -56.91 45.48 -28.84
CA LEU A 1076 -56.62 46.90 -28.71
C LEU A 1076 -55.30 47.21 -29.43
N ASP A 1077 -55.18 48.38 -30.04
CA ASP A 1077 -53.87 48.88 -30.47
C ASP A 1077 -53.06 49.47 -29.30
N VAL A 1078 -51.84 49.94 -29.57
CA VAL A 1078 -50.97 50.57 -28.56
C VAL A 1078 -51.54 51.84 -27.93
N ASN A 1079 -52.54 52.47 -28.56
CA ASN A 1079 -53.24 53.65 -28.05
C ASN A 1079 -54.54 53.28 -27.32
N SER A 1080 -54.75 52.00 -27.02
CA SER A 1080 -55.99 51.46 -26.41
C SER A 1080 -57.25 51.64 -27.27
N LYS A 1081 -57.11 51.84 -28.58
CA LYS A 1081 -58.27 51.85 -29.50
C LYS A 1081 -58.70 50.41 -29.78
N LEU A 1082 -60.00 50.14 -29.64
CA LEU A 1082 -60.59 48.84 -29.97
C LEU A 1082 -60.53 48.57 -31.48
N ILE A 1083 -59.94 47.43 -31.83
CA ILE A 1083 -59.74 46.93 -33.20
C ILE A 1083 -60.71 45.81 -33.52
N LEU A 1084 -60.93 44.90 -32.56
CA LEU A 1084 -61.80 43.74 -32.71
C LEU A 1084 -62.45 43.43 -31.35
N SER A 1085 -63.72 43.04 -31.34
CA SER A 1085 -64.39 42.45 -30.18
C SER A 1085 -65.24 41.27 -30.64
N VAL A 1086 -64.99 40.08 -30.10
CA VAL A 1086 -65.62 38.83 -30.56
C VAL A 1086 -65.69 37.81 -29.43
N THR A 1087 -66.82 37.10 -29.34
CA THR A 1087 -66.96 35.92 -28.49
C THR A 1087 -66.48 34.68 -29.24
N LYS A 1088 -65.61 33.88 -28.63
CA LYS A 1088 -65.06 32.64 -29.20
C LYS A 1088 -65.38 31.44 -28.34
N ASN A 1089 -65.88 30.38 -28.98
CA ASN A 1089 -66.01 29.08 -28.37
C ASN A 1089 -64.61 28.47 -28.17
N VAL A 1090 -64.37 27.93 -26.98
CA VAL A 1090 -63.12 27.26 -26.62
C VAL A 1090 -63.26 25.78 -26.99
N ILE A 1091 -62.43 25.31 -27.92
CA ILE A 1091 -62.43 23.92 -28.38
C ILE A 1091 -61.11 23.30 -27.94
N ASP A 1092 -61.18 22.29 -27.08
CA ASP A 1092 -60.02 21.60 -26.49
C ASP A 1092 -58.97 22.54 -25.86
N GLY A 1093 -59.44 23.59 -25.18
CA GLY A 1093 -58.58 24.57 -24.50
C GLY A 1093 -57.93 25.60 -25.43
N LYS A 1094 -58.47 25.78 -26.64
CA LYS A 1094 -57.92 26.70 -27.64
C LYS A 1094 -59.03 27.55 -28.27
N ILE A 1095 -58.69 28.80 -28.59
CA ILE A 1095 -59.45 29.64 -29.50
C ILE A 1095 -58.58 30.07 -30.67
N GLN A 1096 -59.19 30.17 -31.85
CA GLN A 1096 -58.55 30.72 -33.04
C GLN A 1096 -59.05 32.14 -33.30
N LEU A 1097 -58.10 33.06 -33.44
CA LEU A 1097 -58.36 34.47 -33.75
C LEU A 1097 -57.67 34.83 -35.06
N SER A 1098 -58.45 35.30 -36.03
CA SER A 1098 -57.91 35.82 -37.29
C SER A 1098 -57.83 37.34 -37.22
N MET A 1099 -56.63 37.83 -37.49
CA MET A 1099 -56.21 39.21 -37.55
C MET A 1099 -55.64 39.52 -38.93
N VAL A 1100 -55.92 38.72 -39.96
CA VAL A 1100 -55.31 38.84 -41.31
C VAL A 1100 -55.60 40.21 -41.95
N ASP A 1101 -56.75 40.81 -41.68
CA ASP A 1101 -57.15 42.10 -42.25
C ASP A 1101 -56.67 43.34 -41.47
N THR A 1102 -55.94 43.16 -40.36
CA THR A 1102 -55.42 44.29 -39.56
C THR A 1102 -54.05 44.79 -40.03
N ALA A 1103 -53.65 46.02 -39.70
CA ALA A 1103 -52.32 46.52 -40.08
C ALA A 1103 -51.19 45.79 -39.35
N LYS A 1104 -49.96 45.79 -39.90
CA LYS A 1104 -48.76 45.34 -39.18
C LYS A 1104 -48.55 46.22 -37.94
N GLY A 1105 -48.20 45.64 -36.80
CA GLY A 1105 -48.06 46.39 -35.56
C GLY A 1105 -48.17 45.56 -34.28
N VAL A 1106 -48.10 46.25 -33.14
CA VAL A 1106 -48.27 45.67 -31.81
C VAL A 1106 -49.71 45.87 -31.35
N TYR A 1107 -50.33 44.81 -30.85
CA TYR A 1107 -51.68 44.80 -30.33
C TYR A 1107 -51.71 44.18 -28.92
N PHE A 1108 -52.74 44.50 -28.16
CA PHE A 1108 -53.03 43.89 -26.87
C PHE A 1108 -54.37 43.16 -26.95
N ILE A 1109 -54.33 41.85 -26.77
CA ILE A 1109 -55.51 40.99 -26.72
C ILE A 1109 -55.95 40.89 -25.27
N LYS A 1110 -57.13 41.41 -24.97
CA LYS A 1110 -57.80 41.31 -23.68
C LYS A 1110 -58.81 40.18 -23.73
N LEU A 1111 -58.64 39.20 -22.84
CA LEU A 1111 -59.61 38.14 -22.61
C LEU A 1111 -60.46 38.48 -21.39
N ASN A 1112 -61.77 38.63 -21.58
CA ASN A 1112 -62.71 38.92 -20.50
C ASN A 1112 -63.06 37.65 -19.73
N LEU A 1113 -62.11 37.17 -18.93
CA LEU A 1113 -62.31 36.11 -17.95
C LEU A 1113 -62.78 36.71 -16.61
N ILE A 1114 -63.05 35.86 -15.60
CA ILE A 1114 -63.40 36.29 -14.22
C ILE A 1114 -62.41 37.35 -13.69
N LYS A 1115 -61.13 37.22 -14.04
CA LYS A 1115 -60.15 38.31 -14.03
C LYS A 1115 -59.67 38.57 -15.46
N PRO A 1116 -59.83 39.78 -16.02
CA PRO A 1116 -59.36 40.08 -17.36
C PRO A 1116 -57.85 39.85 -17.52
N VAL A 1117 -57.44 39.22 -18.62
CA VAL A 1117 -56.03 38.96 -18.94
C VAL A 1117 -55.66 39.69 -20.22
N PHE A 1118 -54.49 40.32 -20.25
CA PHE A 1118 -53.95 41.01 -21.42
C PHE A 1118 -52.73 40.29 -21.96
N VAL A 1119 -52.69 40.05 -23.27
CA VAL A 1119 -51.56 39.42 -23.96
C VAL A 1119 -51.10 40.30 -25.11
N LYS A 1120 -49.79 40.57 -25.18
CA LYS A 1120 -49.18 41.30 -26.29
C LYS A 1120 -49.08 40.41 -27.53
N TYR A 1121 -49.56 40.88 -28.66
CA TYR A 1121 -49.48 40.24 -29.97
C TYR A 1121 -48.72 41.14 -30.96
N ILE A 1122 -47.79 40.57 -31.73
CA ILE A 1122 -47.04 41.27 -32.78
C ILE A 1122 -47.43 40.70 -34.14
N LYS A 1123 -48.05 41.55 -34.99
CA LYS A 1123 -48.35 41.22 -36.39
C LYS A 1123 -47.25 41.71 -37.30
N ASN A 1124 -46.61 40.78 -38.02
CA ASN A 1124 -45.48 41.02 -38.91
C ASN A 1124 -45.84 41.41 -40.33
#